data_AF-A0A3M7NDV2-F1
#
_entry.id   AF-A0A3M7NDV2-F1
#
_cell.length_a   1.000
_cell.length_b   1.000
_cell.length_c   1.000
_cell.angle_alpha   90.00
_cell.angle_beta   90.00
_cell.angle_gamma   90.00
#
_symmetry.space_group_name_H-M   'P 1'
#
loop_
_entity.id
_entity.type
_entity.pdbx_description
1 polymer ?
#
loop_
_entity_poly.entity_id
_entity_poly.type
_entity_poly.pdbx_seq_one_letter_code
_entity_poly.pdbx_strand_id
1 'polypeptide(L)'
;MPMPANAGAAFQFQLHPLLSNAVVIRGAMTSTTNGQRSLASLAEEVDKAFLEPCSIPRMVTMSTELTKQYHDKLQNDHACMLPSFCYTFPTGEETGHFIALDVGGSTFRIALVELAGRAQKEKGMVMHHMIAHKIGEPVRKLEGTQFFDWMGARIKEVVDATSSLHQDREGTPLRLGLTWSFPIEQTSHRSGKLQGMGKGFRASDSTLGMELADLLESACARQGVAVAVEAVINDGAATLLSQAYLDASTSIGLIVGTGCNTAVYVPTSVIGASKLAGRDAAWLEKAKRVVINTEMSMFGLGILPRTRWDEIVNQNTGKPDFQPLEFMTTGRYLGELLRLVIVDAVEHCQLFGGVLPPVLAELYTLDTAILAQMEEDQTDDLAPSTELITKSFELKTKPTLDEIKFLRNATHSISLRAAAYLSSAIHAMWVLHIACNGSVIIKYPGFKDRCANYVSSLIEEGSKSGSGLPAQKVEFQETFEAALFGAAVAVALAPTSNSRPFSSSSSTASASASAAASAGGPSPESIADHCRKVVCVGRNYAEHISELSSARPSQPFWFLKPTTSLKYTNLKLANLDDALPLISGYVMGIDVTARNVQWEAKRKGLPWSISKGFDTFLPISRFIPKSKIPNPHDATVWLTVNGQQRQRDSTALFLFDIPRLLNDISRVMTLEEGDIILTGTPKGVGPLVDGDVVQGGVEVAGEEVPEGRIDVVVEDAKDEDAYVYHET
;
A
#
# COMPACT_ATOMS: atom_id res chain seq x y z
N MET A 1 25.24 -5.42 -40.42
CA MET A 1 25.47 -6.75 -41.03
C MET A 1 24.87 -7.83 -40.11
N PRO A 2 24.22 -8.87 -40.65
CA PRO A 2 23.41 -9.84 -39.90
C PRO A 2 24.23 -10.95 -39.22
N MET A 3 23.62 -11.59 -38.21
CA MET A 3 24.18 -12.60 -37.29
C MET A 3 24.71 -13.90 -37.95
N PRO A 4 25.36 -14.78 -37.14
CA PRO A 4 24.64 -16.01 -36.81
C PRO A 4 24.76 -16.45 -35.34
N ALA A 5 23.63 -16.92 -34.80
CA ALA A 5 23.56 -17.75 -33.60
C ALA A 5 23.97 -19.19 -33.94
N ASN A 6 24.48 -19.94 -32.96
CA ASN A 6 24.50 -21.40 -32.96
C ASN A 6 24.29 -21.96 -31.54
N ALA A 7 23.61 -23.10 -31.49
CA ALA A 7 23.15 -23.83 -30.31
C ALA A 7 24.19 -24.79 -29.70
N GLY A 8 23.99 -25.18 -28.44
CA GLY A 8 24.64 -26.34 -27.81
C GLY A 8 24.26 -26.49 -26.33
N ALA A 9 23.65 -27.63 -25.96
CA ALA A 9 23.20 -27.99 -24.62
C ALA A 9 24.26 -28.79 -23.83
N ALA A 10 24.19 -28.75 -22.49
CA ALA A 10 24.61 -29.85 -21.61
C ALA A 10 23.80 -29.86 -20.30
N PHE A 11 23.40 -31.07 -19.90
CA PHE A 11 22.56 -31.43 -18.77
C PHE A 11 23.45 -31.77 -17.56
N GLN A 12 23.22 -31.18 -16.38
CA GLN A 12 23.73 -31.69 -15.10
C GLN A 12 22.80 -31.25 -13.95
N PHE A 13 22.34 -32.20 -13.14
CA PHE A 13 21.59 -31.99 -11.90
C PHE A 13 22.54 -31.71 -10.72
N GLN A 14 22.19 -30.77 -9.85
CA GLN A 14 22.64 -30.80 -8.45
C GLN A 14 21.61 -30.17 -7.50
N LEU A 15 21.47 -30.81 -6.34
CA LEU A 15 20.50 -30.59 -5.28
C LEU A 15 20.58 -29.21 -4.61
N HIS A 16 19.43 -28.80 -4.08
CA HIS A 16 19.14 -27.62 -3.27
C HIS A 16 20.13 -27.41 -2.10
N PRO A 17 20.69 -26.20 -1.89
CA PRO A 17 21.15 -25.75 -0.59
C PRO A 17 20.15 -24.73 -0.03
N LEU A 18 19.22 -25.21 0.81
CA LEU A 18 18.78 -24.42 1.97
C LEU A 18 19.94 -24.53 2.97
N LEU A 19 20.31 -23.40 3.60
CA LEU A 19 21.46 -23.19 4.51
C LEU A 19 22.71 -22.60 3.85
N SER A 20 22.65 -21.30 3.49
CA SER A 20 23.76 -20.35 3.70
C SER A 20 23.32 -18.91 3.39
N ASN A 21 22.36 -18.37 4.14
CA ASN A 21 22.25 -16.91 4.28
C ASN A 21 23.18 -16.49 5.42
N ALA A 22 24.48 -16.44 5.13
CA ALA A 22 25.40 -15.56 5.83
C ALA A 22 25.82 -14.54 4.80
N VAL A 23 25.10 -13.42 4.75
CA VAL A 23 25.54 -12.23 4.00
C VAL A 23 26.78 -11.71 4.71
N VAL A 24 27.96 -12.01 4.16
CA VAL A 24 29.20 -11.33 4.54
C VAL A 24 29.15 -9.95 3.89
N ILE A 25 28.88 -8.93 4.70
CA ILE A 25 28.97 -7.52 4.29
C ILE A 25 30.46 -7.19 4.15
N ARG A 26 30.98 -7.13 2.92
CA ARG A 26 32.24 -6.43 2.63
C ARG A 26 31.91 -5.06 2.04
N GLY A 27 31.57 -4.13 2.92
CA GLY A 27 31.56 -2.70 2.61
C GLY A 27 32.99 -2.16 2.60
N ALA A 28 33.32 -1.39 1.58
CA ALA A 28 34.61 -0.72 1.44
C ALA A 28 34.88 0.21 2.64
N MET A 29 35.77 -0.20 3.55
CA MET A 29 36.42 0.73 4.48
C MET A 29 37.74 1.19 3.85
N THR A 30 37.83 2.50 3.66
CA THR A 30 39.10 3.22 3.53
C THR A 30 40.05 2.80 4.64
N SER A 31 41.28 2.50 4.28
CA SER A 31 42.35 2.11 5.18
C SER A 31 42.54 3.10 6.33
N THR A 32 42.49 2.62 7.58
CA THR A 32 43.42 3.02 8.65
C THR A 32 43.34 2.07 9.86
N THR A 33 44.53 1.63 10.30
CA THR A 33 44.93 1.09 11.62
C THR A 33 44.39 -0.26 12.11
N ASN A 34 45.22 -1.31 11.93
CA ASN A 34 45.25 -2.56 12.70
C ASN A 34 45.61 -2.28 14.17
N GLY A 35 44.60 -1.99 14.99
CA GLY A 35 44.68 -2.02 16.45
C GLY A 35 43.36 -2.53 17.01
N GLN A 36 43.39 -3.50 17.92
CA GLN A 36 42.20 -4.04 18.57
C GLN A 36 41.50 -2.89 19.32
N ARG A 37 40.25 -2.59 18.97
CA ARG A 37 39.50 -1.46 19.51
C ARG A 37 38.91 -1.83 20.88
N SER A 38 38.87 -0.89 21.83
CA SER A 38 38.26 -1.16 23.15
C SER A 38 36.76 -0.85 23.16
N LEU A 39 35.98 -1.55 23.98
CA LEU A 39 34.56 -1.24 24.20
C LEU A 39 34.32 0.21 24.62
N ALA A 40 35.21 0.77 25.46
CA ALA A 40 35.15 2.17 25.87
C ALA A 40 35.26 3.14 24.68
N SER A 41 36.21 2.91 23.76
CA SER A 41 36.37 3.76 22.57
C SER A 41 35.22 3.64 21.58
N LEU A 42 34.52 2.49 21.55
CA LEU A 42 33.31 2.33 20.75
C LEU A 42 32.11 2.99 21.44
N ALA A 43 32.00 2.92 22.77
CA ALA A 43 30.97 3.62 23.53
C ALA A 43 31.02 5.14 23.28
N GLU A 44 32.21 5.74 23.33
CA GLU A 44 32.39 7.17 23.05
C GLU A 44 31.98 7.54 21.61
N GLU A 45 32.27 6.67 20.63
CA GLU A 45 31.82 6.88 19.26
C GLU A 45 30.31 6.78 19.14
N VAL A 46 29.69 5.78 19.76
CA VAL A 46 28.23 5.62 19.78
C VAL A 46 27.59 6.86 20.41
N ASP A 47 28.03 7.28 21.58
CA ASP A 47 27.49 8.46 22.25
C ASP A 47 27.64 9.71 21.39
N LYS A 48 28.83 9.92 20.81
CA LYS A 48 29.05 11.06 19.91
C LYS A 48 28.14 10.98 18.68
N ALA A 49 28.09 9.84 18.00
CA ALA A 49 27.33 9.68 16.77
C ALA A 49 25.82 9.89 16.98
N PHE A 50 25.28 9.38 18.09
CA PHE A 50 23.84 9.48 18.39
C PHE A 50 23.46 10.79 19.09
N LEU A 51 24.30 11.34 19.98
CA LEU A 51 23.92 12.47 20.84
C LEU A 51 24.43 13.84 20.38
N GLU A 52 25.53 13.91 19.63
CA GLU A 52 26.04 15.19 19.11
C GLU A 52 24.99 15.95 18.25
N PRO A 53 24.15 15.28 17.43
CA PRO A 53 23.04 15.91 16.73
C PRO A 53 21.94 16.49 17.65
N CYS A 54 21.83 16.01 18.89
CA CYS A 54 20.74 16.31 19.82
C CYS A 54 20.95 17.58 20.66
N SER A 55 21.90 18.44 20.29
CA SER A 55 22.02 19.75 20.93
C SER A 55 20.83 20.64 20.53
N ILE A 56 20.32 21.43 21.48
CA ILE A 56 19.15 22.29 21.26
C ILE A 56 19.30 23.18 20.00
N PRO A 57 20.44 23.85 19.73
CA PRO A 57 20.60 24.67 18.53
C PRO A 57 20.49 23.87 17.22
N ARG A 58 21.03 22.64 17.18
CA ARG A 58 20.90 21.76 16.02
C ARG A 58 19.47 21.28 15.85
N MET A 59 18.79 20.94 16.94
CA MET A 59 17.39 20.54 16.92
C MET A 59 16.44 21.68 16.47
N VAL A 60 16.71 22.93 16.86
CA VAL A 60 15.98 24.10 16.32
C VAL A 60 16.18 24.23 14.82
N THR A 61 17.41 23.99 14.33
CA THR A 61 17.71 23.98 12.89
C THR A 61 16.95 22.86 12.18
N MET A 62 16.99 21.64 12.70
CA MET A 62 16.22 20.50 12.17
C MET A 62 14.73 20.81 12.13
N SER A 63 14.19 21.37 13.22
CA SER A 63 12.78 21.74 13.31
C SER A 63 12.40 22.79 12.27
N THR A 64 13.24 23.81 12.06
CA THR A 64 13.02 24.84 11.04
C THR A 64 12.97 24.25 9.63
N GLU A 65 13.90 23.35 9.29
CA GLU A 65 13.88 22.68 7.97
C GLU A 65 12.72 21.71 7.83
N LEU A 66 12.32 21.02 8.92
CA LEU A 66 11.13 20.16 8.93
C LEU A 66 9.86 20.98 8.71
N THR A 67 9.74 22.18 9.29
CA THR A 67 8.60 23.08 9.05
C THR A 67 8.48 23.45 7.56
N LYS A 68 9.61 23.75 6.89
CA LYS A 68 9.61 23.98 5.43
C LYS A 68 9.15 22.74 4.68
N GLN A 69 9.69 21.57 5.03
CA GLN A 69 9.33 20.30 4.39
C GLN A 69 7.83 19.96 4.59
N TYR A 70 7.26 20.21 5.77
CA TYR A 70 5.81 20.09 6.00
C TYR A 70 5.02 21.05 5.13
N HIS A 71 5.44 22.32 5.05
CA HIS A 71 4.77 23.32 4.24
C HIS A 71 4.76 22.94 2.75
N ASP A 72 5.91 22.55 2.20
CA ASP A 72 6.05 22.17 0.80
C ASP A 72 5.18 20.94 0.46
N LYS A 73 5.23 19.91 1.30
CA LYS A 73 4.43 18.68 1.12
C LYS A 73 2.93 18.90 1.37
N LEU A 74 2.56 19.88 2.20
CA LEU A 74 1.17 20.31 2.37
C LEU A 74 0.62 20.98 1.10
N GLN A 75 1.47 21.52 0.22
CA GLN A 75 1.01 22.09 -1.04
C GLN A 75 0.69 21.01 -2.08
N ASN A 76 1.62 20.07 -2.34
CA ASN A 76 1.53 19.28 -3.57
C ASN A 76 1.82 17.77 -3.43
N ASP A 77 2.21 17.28 -2.24
CA ASP A 77 2.56 15.87 -2.08
C ASP A 77 1.33 15.02 -1.75
N HIS A 78 0.95 14.10 -2.63
CA HIS A 78 -0.23 13.24 -2.45
C HIS A 78 0.01 11.97 -1.62
N ALA A 79 1.23 11.72 -1.15
CA ALA A 79 1.57 10.57 -0.31
C ALA A 79 1.49 10.87 1.20
N CYS A 80 1.60 12.15 1.59
CA CYS A 80 1.61 12.59 2.99
C CYS A 80 0.80 13.88 3.18
N MET A 81 0.65 14.38 4.41
CA MET A 81 -0.13 15.59 4.73
C MET A 81 -1.55 15.54 4.12
N LEU A 82 -2.21 14.40 4.27
CA LEU A 82 -3.46 14.03 3.62
C LEU A 82 -4.66 14.67 4.35
N PRO A 83 -5.41 15.58 3.71
CA PRO A 83 -6.60 16.16 4.31
C PRO A 83 -7.70 15.13 4.45
N SER A 84 -8.14 14.89 5.68
CA SER A 84 -9.31 14.04 5.93
C SER A 84 -10.61 14.74 5.53
N PHE A 85 -11.75 14.09 5.73
CA PHE A 85 -13.07 14.73 5.62
C PHE A 85 -13.57 15.30 6.95
N CYS A 86 -12.81 15.15 8.04
CA CYS A 86 -13.17 15.62 9.36
C CYS A 86 -12.78 17.09 9.55
N TYR A 87 -13.77 17.98 9.46
CA TYR A 87 -13.61 19.43 9.65
C TYR A 87 -14.37 19.99 10.87
N THR A 88 -15.17 19.15 11.54
CA THR A 88 -15.90 19.50 12.76
C THR A 88 -15.05 19.18 13.98
N PHE A 89 -15.10 20.03 15.00
CA PHE A 89 -14.37 19.85 16.25
C PHE A 89 -15.29 19.25 17.31
N PRO A 90 -14.80 18.29 18.12
CA PRO A 90 -15.53 17.86 19.31
C PRO A 90 -15.85 19.02 20.24
N THR A 91 -17.10 19.14 20.65
CA THR A 91 -17.51 20.07 21.72
C THR A 91 -17.38 19.44 23.10
N GLY A 92 -17.36 18.10 23.15
CA GLY A 92 -17.49 17.34 24.38
C GLY A 92 -18.94 17.18 24.82
N GLU A 93 -19.92 17.63 24.03
CA GLU A 93 -21.36 17.47 24.31
C GLU A 93 -21.98 16.35 23.47
N GLU A 94 -21.20 15.71 22.61
CA GLU A 94 -21.65 14.62 21.76
C GLU A 94 -22.22 13.47 22.61
N THR A 95 -23.36 12.94 22.17
CA THR A 95 -24.01 11.81 22.82
C THR A 95 -24.41 10.74 21.82
N GLY A 96 -24.50 9.48 22.28
CA GLY A 96 -25.02 8.37 21.49
C GLY A 96 -24.25 7.07 21.69
N HIS A 97 -24.77 6.01 21.08
CA HIS A 97 -24.18 4.67 21.08
C HIS A 97 -23.69 4.31 19.68
N PHE A 98 -22.42 3.92 19.58
CA PHE A 98 -21.70 3.71 18.32
C PHE A 98 -20.91 2.40 18.35
N ILE A 99 -20.91 1.69 17.23
CA ILE A 99 -19.95 0.60 17.02
C ILE A 99 -18.62 1.21 16.57
N ALA A 100 -17.58 1.02 17.36
CA ALA A 100 -16.24 1.49 17.05
C ALA A 100 -15.34 0.31 16.69
N LEU A 101 -14.62 0.44 15.59
CA LEU A 101 -13.69 -0.56 15.08
C LEU A 101 -12.26 0.01 15.07
N ASP A 102 -11.29 -0.83 15.41
CA ASP A 102 -9.87 -0.53 15.24
C ASP A 102 -9.18 -1.72 14.56
N VAL A 103 -8.71 -1.49 13.33
CA VAL A 103 -8.02 -2.49 12.52
C VAL A 103 -6.56 -2.10 12.37
N GLY A 104 -5.68 -2.86 13.02
CA GLY A 104 -4.23 -2.76 12.91
C GLY A 104 -3.61 -3.92 12.12
N GLY A 105 -2.27 -4.01 12.14
CA GLY A 105 -1.55 -5.09 11.47
C GLY A 105 -1.59 -6.44 12.20
N SER A 106 -1.85 -6.43 13.51
CA SER A 106 -1.75 -7.61 14.38
C SER A 106 -3.00 -7.87 15.20
N THR A 107 -3.92 -6.91 15.27
CA THR A 107 -5.12 -6.97 16.10
C THR A 107 -6.29 -6.29 15.40
N PHE A 108 -7.48 -6.85 15.59
CA PHE A 108 -8.75 -6.24 15.25
C PHE A 108 -9.55 -6.10 16.55
N ARG A 109 -9.96 -4.87 16.89
CA ARG A 109 -10.72 -4.57 18.11
C ARG A 109 -12.06 -3.95 17.74
N ILE A 110 -13.08 -4.31 18.50
CA ILE A 110 -14.47 -3.96 18.25
C ILE A 110 -15.07 -3.60 19.59
N ALA A 111 -15.76 -2.48 19.65
CA ALA A 111 -16.46 -2.09 20.85
C ALA A 111 -17.79 -1.41 20.58
N LEU A 112 -18.69 -1.56 21.54
CA LEU A 112 -19.82 -0.66 21.70
C LEU A 112 -19.41 0.48 22.64
N VAL A 113 -19.36 1.69 22.09
CA VAL A 113 -19.00 2.91 22.78
C VAL A 113 -20.23 3.77 22.99
N GLU A 114 -20.41 4.28 24.20
CA GLU A 114 -21.33 5.36 24.51
C GLU A 114 -20.55 6.66 24.70
N LEU A 115 -20.98 7.71 24.01
CA LEU A 115 -20.67 9.09 24.36
C LEU A 115 -21.85 9.64 25.16
N ALA A 116 -21.57 10.23 26.33
CA ALA A 116 -22.59 10.74 27.24
C ALA A 116 -22.44 12.26 27.50
N GLY A 117 -21.52 12.93 26.79
CA GLY A 117 -21.08 14.28 27.09
C GLY A 117 -20.05 14.31 28.23
N ARG A 118 -18.95 15.05 28.04
CA ARG A 118 -17.76 15.08 28.91
C ARG A 118 -18.02 15.44 30.37
N ALA A 119 -19.14 16.11 30.65
CA ALA A 119 -19.55 16.49 31.99
C ALA A 119 -20.10 15.32 32.82
N GLN A 120 -20.39 14.17 32.19
CA GLN A 120 -20.93 12.98 32.85
C GLN A 120 -19.84 12.09 33.45
N LYS A 121 -20.28 11.01 34.13
CA LYS A 121 -19.41 9.98 34.74
C LYS A 121 -18.40 9.43 33.69
N GLU A 122 -17.21 9.07 34.16
CA GLU A 122 -16.10 8.57 33.30
C GLU A 122 -15.72 9.55 32.17
N LYS A 123 -15.88 10.86 32.41
CA LYS A 123 -15.66 11.92 31.41
C LYS A 123 -16.50 11.73 30.14
N GLY A 124 -17.66 11.09 30.26
CA GLY A 124 -18.62 10.94 29.17
C GLY A 124 -18.20 10.00 28.04
N MET A 125 -17.23 9.11 28.27
CA MET A 125 -16.80 8.07 27.33
C MET A 125 -16.89 6.71 28.03
N VAL A 126 -17.83 5.86 27.61
CA VAL A 126 -18.09 4.57 28.26
C VAL A 126 -17.94 3.43 27.27
N MET A 127 -17.22 2.38 27.68
CA MET A 127 -17.04 1.14 26.92
C MET A 127 -17.95 0.05 27.48
N HIS A 128 -19.08 -0.20 26.82
CA HIS A 128 -20.06 -1.20 27.28
C HIS A 128 -19.60 -2.62 27.02
N HIS A 129 -18.96 -2.85 25.87
CA HIS A 129 -18.45 -4.15 25.50
C HIS A 129 -17.27 -3.98 24.54
N MET A 130 -16.23 -4.80 24.71
CA MET A 130 -15.08 -4.81 23.82
C MET A 130 -14.57 -6.24 23.63
N ILE A 131 -14.30 -6.58 22.38
CA ILE A 131 -13.57 -7.80 22.04
C ILE A 131 -12.36 -7.45 21.18
N ALA A 132 -11.29 -8.23 21.37
CA ALA A 132 -10.05 -8.10 20.62
C ALA A 132 -9.67 -9.45 20.02
N HIS A 133 -9.43 -9.46 18.71
CA HIS A 133 -9.00 -10.63 17.97
C HIS A 133 -7.59 -10.44 17.42
N LYS A 134 -6.76 -11.47 17.54
CA LYS A 134 -5.43 -11.49 16.94
C LYS A 134 -5.54 -11.71 15.43
N ILE A 135 -4.86 -10.89 14.65
CA ILE A 135 -4.68 -11.07 13.21
C ILE A 135 -3.37 -11.82 13.00
N GLY A 136 -3.47 -13.15 12.90
CA GLY A 136 -2.36 -14.02 12.52
C GLY A 136 -2.27 -14.21 11.00
N GLU A 137 -1.27 -14.99 10.59
CA GLU A 137 -1.02 -15.31 9.17
C GLU A 137 -2.23 -15.87 8.41
N PRO A 138 -3.07 -16.76 8.99
CA PRO A 138 -4.26 -17.25 8.28
C PRO A 138 -5.24 -16.13 7.93
N VAL A 139 -5.40 -15.14 8.82
CA VAL A 139 -6.31 -14.01 8.61
C VAL A 139 -5.73 -13.05 7.56
N ARG A 140 -4.42 -12.79 7.59
CA ARG A 140 -3.75 -11.93 6.60
C ARG A 140 -3.85 -12.50 5.18
N LYS A 141 -3.85 -13.82 5.03
CA LYS A 141 -3.95 -14.52 3.74
C LYS A 141 -5.36 -14.61 3.17
N LEU A 142 -6.39 -14.17 3.90
CA LEU A 142 -7.76 -14.10 3.35
C LEU A 142 -7.78 -13.14 2.16
N GLU A 143 -8.32 -13.61 1.04
CA GLU A 143 -8.30 -12.88 -0.22
C GLU A 143 -9.61 -12.11 -0.45
N GLY A 144 -9.50 -10.89 -0.95
CA GLY A 144 -10.67 -10.11 -1.37
C GLY A 144 -11.65 -9.84 -0.24
N THR A 145 -12.93 -10.18 -0.47
CA THR A 145 -14.02 -9.97 0.48
C THR A 145 -13.96 -10.86 1.72
N GLN A 146 -13.18 -11.96 1.68
CA GLN A 146 -13.11 -12.92 2.79
C GLN A 146 -12.60 -12.29 4.09
N PHE A 147 -11.68 -11.34 4.00
CA PHE A 147 -11.20 -10.59 5.16
C PHE A 147 -12.32 -9.73 5.77
N PHE A 148 -13.13 -9.09 4.94
CA PHE A 148 -14.28 -8.31 5.38
C PHE A 148 -15.39 -9.19 5.95
N ASP A 149 -15.63 -10.38 5.36
CA ASP A 149 -16.55 -11.38 5.92
C ASP A 149 -16.10 -11.84 7.31
N TRP A 150 -14.80 -12.05 7.49
CA TRP A 150 -14.22 -12.34 8.79
C TRP A 150 -14.44 -11.18 9.78
N MET A 151 -14.26 -9.93 9.37
CA MET A 151 -14.57 -8.77 10.20
C MET A 151 -16.06 -8.71 10.57
N GLY A 152 -16.95 -8.87 9.59
CA GLY A 152 -18.40 -8.84 9.79
C GLY A 152 -18.88 -9.88 10.80
N ALA A 153 -18.30 -11.08 10.79
CA ALA A 153 -18.62 -12.13 11.76
C ALA A 153 -18.27 -11.71 13.20
N ARG A 154 -17.15 -10.99 13.42
CA ARG A 154 -16.77 -10.50 14.76
C ARG A 154 -17.56 -9.28 15.19
N ILE A 155 -17.96 -8.44 14.25
CA ILE A 155 -18.86 -7.33 14.52
C ILE A 155 -20.20 -7.87 15.03
N LYS A 156 -20.69 -8.96 14.42
CA LYS A 156 -21.90 -9.65 14.89
C LYS A 156 -21.79 -10.12 16.34
N GLU A 157 -20.64 -10.66 16.76
CA GLU A 157 -20.44 -11.10 18.15
C GLU A 157 -20.70 -9.97 19.16
N VAL A 158 -20.18 -8.75 18.90
CA VAL A 158 -20.41 -7.58 19.75
C VAL A 158 -21.86 -7.12 19.69
N VAL A 159 -22.46 -7.08 18.49
CA VAL A 159 -23.85 -6.64 18.30
C VAL A 159 -24.81 -7.57 19.04
N ASP A 160 -24.62 -8.88 18.95
CA ASP A 160 -25.46 -9.86 19.65
C ASP A 160 -25.30 -9.73 21.18
N ALA A 161 -24.05 -9.58 21.66
CA ALA A 161 -23.73 -9.44 23.07
C ALA A 161 -24.28 -8.15 23.70
N THR A 162 -24.55 -7.13 22.88
CA THR A 162 -25.04 -5.81 23.32
C THR A 162 -26.46 -5.51 22.87
N SER A 163 -27.19 -6.53 22.41
CA SER A 163 -28.54 -6.40 21.87
C SER A 163 -29.49 -5.57 22.75
N SER A 164 -29.43 -5.71 24.08
CA SER A 164 -30.24 -4.94 25.04
C SER A 164 -30.08 -3.43 24.97
N LEU A 165 -28.94 -2.92 24.50
CA LEU A 165 -28.67 -1.49 24.38
C LEU A 165 -29.19 -0.90 23.05
N HIS A 166 -29.70 -1.74 22.14
CA HIS A 166 -30.14 -1.34 20.80
C HIS A 166 -31.50 -1.93 20.39
N GLN A 167 -32.24 -2.53 21.33
CA GLN A 167 -33.52 -3.20 21.08
C GLN A 167 -34.59 -2.28 20.46
N ASP A 168 -34.54 -0.97 20.73
CA ASP A 168 -35.54 -0.01 20.26
C ASP A 168 -35.28 0.51 18.81
N ARG A 169 -34.29 -0.04 18.10
CA ARG A 169 -33.85 0.44 16.78
C ARG A 169 -34.42 -0.37 15.61
N GLU A 170 -35.70 -0.68 15.64
CA GLU A 170 -36.34 -1.48 14.58
C GLU A 170 -36.14 -0.82 13.20
N GLY A 171 -35.42 -1.50 12.31
CA GLY A 171 -35.15 -1.04 10.94
C GLY A 171 -34.06 0.04 10.77
N THR A 172 -33.38 0.47 11.84
CA THR A 172 -32.32 1.50 11.74
C THR A 172 -30.93 0.86 11.86
N PRO A 173 -30.03 1.02 10.86
CA PRO A 173 -28.67 0.48 10.94
C PRO A 173 -27.88 1.04 12.14
N LEU A 174 -27.02 0.20 12.71
CA LEU A 174 -26.10 0.62 13.77
C LEU A 174 -25.00 1.51 13.20
N ARG A 175 -24.88 2.71 13.75
CA ARG A 175 -23.88 3.70 13.33
C ARG A 175 -22.48 3.22 13.71
N LEU A 176 -21.57 3.20 12.74
CA LEU A 176 -20.27 2.57 12.84
C LEU A 176 -19.14 3.51 12.44
N GLY A 177 -18.12 3.58 13.30
CA GLY A 177 -16.87 4.30 13.06
C GLY A 177 -15.70 3.32 12.93
N LEU A 178 -14.83 3.56 11.97
CA LEU A 178 -13.71 2.70 11.67
C LEU A 178 -12.39 3.47 11.73
N THR A 179 -11.53 3.07 12.66
CA THR A 179 -10.11 3.42 12.66
C THR A 179 -9.35 2.42 11.79
N TRP A 180 -8.84 2.90 10.68
CA TRP A 180 -8.22 2.10 9.62
C TRP A 180 -6.74 2.45 9.46
N SER A 181 -5.86 1.49 9.78
CA SER A 181 -4.40 1.70 9.78
C SER A 181 -3.71 1.22 8.50
N PHE A 182 -4.42 1.23 7.36
CA PHE A 182 -3.87 0.86 6.05
C PHE A 182 -4.14 1.96 5.02
N PRO A 183 -3.36 2.01 3.92
CA PRO A 183 -3.54 3.05 2.91
C PRO A 183 -4.93 3.01 2.27
N ILE A 184 -5.54 4.19 2.15
CA ILE A 184 -6.79 4.44 1.39
C ILE A 184 -6.67 5.77 0.66
N GLU A 185 -7.34 5.88 -0.49
CA GLU A 185 -7.66 7.18 -1.09
C GLU A 185 -9.02 7.59 -0.53
N GLN A 186 -9.03 8.45 0.50
CA GLN A 186 -10.28 8.82 1.16
C GLN A 186 -11.19 9.60 0.18
N THR A 187 -12.43 9.14 0.01
CA THR A 187 -13.41 9.72 -0.92
C THR A 187 -14.53 10.47 -0.20
N SER A 188 -14.74 10.18 1.08
CA SER A 188 -15.73 10.86 1.93
C SER A 188 -15.40 10.69 3.42
N HIS A 189 -16.20 11.30 4.30
CA HIS A 189 -16.09 11.03 5.75
C HIS A 189 -16.34 9.56 6.07
N ARG A 190 -17.27 8.92 5.35
CA ARG A 190 -17.67 7.53 5.58
C ARG A 190 -16.78 6.48 4.90
N SER A 191 -15.99 6.84 3.88
CA SER A 191 -15.32 5.84 3.05
C SER A 191 -14.07 6.35 2.33
N GLY A 192 -13.33 5.41 1.79
CA GLY A 192 -12.21 5.62 0.88
C GLY A 192 -11.98 4.39 0.02
N LYS A 193 -11.35 4.60 -1.14
CA LYS A 193 -10.95 3.50 -2.02
C LYS A 193 -9.77 2.76 -1.41
N LEU A 194 -9.92 1.45 -1.29
CA LEU A 194 -8.89 0.59 -0.73
C LEU A 194 -7.64 0.60 -1.62
N GLN A 195 -6.46 0.79 -1.01
CA GLN A 195 -5.17 0.69 -1.69
C GLN A 195 -4.46 -0.62 -1.30
N GLY A 196 -3.27 -0.87 -1.86
CA GLY A 196 -2.49 -2.07 -1.55
C GLY A 196 -2.24 -2.21 -0.04
N MET A 197 -2.76 -3.27 0.56
CA MET A 197 -2.59 -3.53 1.98
C MET A 197 -1.24 -4.21 2.19
N GLY A 198 -0.27 -3.49 2.76
CA GLY A 198 1.04 -4.05 3.12
C GLY A 198 0.95 -5.12 4.23
N LYS A 199 2.08 -5.40 4.91
CA LYS A 199 2.12 -6.26 6.11
C LYS A 199 1.62 -7.72 5.87
N GLY A 200 1.65 -8.18 4.62
CA GLY A 200 1.25 -9.54 4.22
C GLY A 200 -0.25 -9.75 4.03
N PHE A 201 -1.06 -8.68 4.06
CA PHE A 201 -2.50 -8.77 3.83
C PHE A 201 -2.81 -8.98 2.35
N ARG A 202 -3.75 -9.87 2.05
CA ARG A 202 -4.22 -10.18 0.69
C ARG A 202 -5.66 -9.74 0.43
N ALA A 203 -6.24 -8.99 1.36
CA ALA A 203 -7.59 -8.45 1.22
C ALA A 203 -7.72 -7.57 -0.04
N SER A 204 -6.66 -6.83 -0.42
CA SER A 204 -6.65 -5.99 -1.62
C SER A 204 -6.53 -6.75 -2.95
N ASP A 205 -6.20 -8.05 -2.96
CA ASP A 205 -5.90 -8.83 -4.19
C ASP A 205 -7.08 -8.90 -5.18
N SER A 206 -8.31 -8.58 -4.73
CA SER A 206 -9.49 -8.42 -5.58
C SER A 206 -10.44 -7.31 -5.15
N THR A 207 -10.05 -6.50 -4.15
CA THR A 207 -10.86 -5.36 -3.66
C THR A 207 -10.14 -4.02 -3.81
N LEU A 208 -8.98 -3.99 -4.47
CA LEU A 208 -8.25 -2.76 -4.78
C LEU A 208 -9.17 -1.76 -5.51
N GLY A 209 -9.20 -0.52 -5.02
CA GLY A 209 -10.02 0.55 -5.58
C GLY A 209 -11.50 0.51 -5.18
N MET A 210 -11.97 -0.52 -4.48
CA MET A 210 -13.36 -0.58 -3.98
C MET A 210 -13.54 0.29 -2.74
N GLU A 211 -14.78 0.75 -2.54
CA GLU A 211 -15.15 1.57 -1.38
C GLU A 211 -15.16 0.74 -0.09
N LEU A 212 -14.36 1.17 0.89
CA LEU A 212 -14.18 0.47 2.16
C LEU A 212 -15.49 0.32 2.95
N ALA A 213 -16.32 1.36 2.96
CA ALA A 213 -17.63 1.31 3.64
C ALA A 213 -18.51 0.21 3.04
N ASP A 214 -18.62 0.17 1.71
CA ASP A 214 -19.50 -0.77 1.01
C ASP A 214 -19.04 -2.22 1.20
N LEU A 215 -17.72 -2.46 1.21
CA LEU A 215 -17.14 -3.78 1.51
C LEU A 215 -17.54 -4.27 2.91
N LEU A 216 -17.42 -3.40 3.92
CA LEU A 216 -17.71 -3.74 5.30
C LEU A 216 -19.21 -3.87 5.57
N GLU A 217 -20.03 -2.95 5.06
CA GLU A 217 -21.49 -2.99 5.18
C GLU A 217 -22.05 -4.25 4.51
N SER A 218 -21.57 -4.58 3.31
CA SER A 218 -21.98 -5.81 2.61
C SER A 218 -21.58 -7.06 3.38
N ALA A 219 -20.40 -7.07 4.01
CA ALA A 219 -19.96 -8.18 4.84
C ALA A 219 -20.82 -8.36 6.10
N CYS A 220 -21.14 -7.27 6.80
CA CYS A 220 -22.06 -7.30 7.94
C CYS A 220 -23.47 -7.74 7.52
N ALA A 221 -23.97 -7.27 6.37
CA ALA A 221 -25.27 -7.65 5.84
C ALA A 221 -25.37 -9.17 5.56
N ARG A 222 -24.29 -9.79 5.03
CA ARG A 222 -24.21 -11.25 4.87
C ARG A 222 -24.27 -12.02 6.19
N GLN A 223 -23.88 -11.39 7.30
CA GLN A 223 -24.01 -11.95 8.66
C GLN A 223 -25.36 -11.61 9.31
N GLY A 224 -26.27 -10.92 8.61
CA GLY A 224 -27.56 -10.50 9.16
C GLY A 224 -27.47 -9.29 10.10
N VAL A 225 -26.39 -8.49 10.00
CA VAL A 225 -26.18 -7.31 10.83
C VAL A 225 -26.25 -6.05 9.97
N ALA A 226 -27.22 -5.17 10.26
CA ALA A 226 -27.35 -3.88 9.60
C ALA A 226 -26.49 -2.83 10.29
N VAL A 227 -25.41 -2.38 9.63
CA VAL A 227 -24.56 -1.27 10.06
C VAL A 227 -24.53 -0.18 9.00
N ALA A 228 -24.28 1.05 9.42
CA ALA A 228 -23.95 2.16 8.55
C ALA A 228 -22.58 2.69 8.95
N VAL A 229 -21.59 2.53 8.07
CA VAL A 229 -20.28 3.16 8.22
C VAL A 229 -20.48 4.63 7.97
N GLU A 230 -20.23 5.44 8.99
CA GLU A 230 -20.40 6.89 8.95
C GLU A 230 -19.09 7.66 9.03
N ALA A 231 -18.04 7.04 9.58
CA ALA A 231 -16.72 7.64 9.68
C ALA A 231 -15.60 6.61 9.45
N VAL A 232 -14.63 6.97 8.60
CA VAL A 232 -13.35 6.27 8.45
C VAL A 232 -12.23 7.27 8.73
N ILE A 233 -11.39 6.93 9.70
CA ILE A 233 -10.27 7.77 10.15
C ILE A 233 -8.99 6.94 10.31
N ASN A 234 -7.82 7.58 10.30
CA ASN A 234 -6.56 6.95 10.69
C ASN A 234 -6.36 6.99 12.21
N ASP A 235 -5.38 6.24 12.70
CA ASP A 235 -5.01 6.11 14.11
C ASP A 235 -4.55 7.44 14.76
N GLY A 236 -3.80 8.27 14.03
CA GLY A 236 -3.45 9.63 14.47
C GLY A 236 -4.67 10.52 14.64
N ALA A 237 -5.61 10.49 13.69
CA ALA A 237 -6.85 11.26 13.75
C ALA A 237 -7.77 10.75 14.88
N ALA A 238 -7.86 9.44 15.08
CA ALA A 238 -8.61 8.86 16.20
C ALA A 238 -8.03 9.33 17.54
N THR A 239 -6.70 9.33 17.66
CA THR A 239 -5.97 9.84 18.84
C THR A 239 -6.27 11.31 19.11
N LEU A 240 -6.23 12.14 18.07
CA LEU A 240 -6.57 13.56 18.17
C LEU A 240 -8.02 13.76 18.60
N LEU A 241 -8.98 13.10 17.94
CA LEU A 241 -10.41 13.30 18.19
C LEU A 241 -10.85 12.80 19.56
N SER A 242 -10.34 11.65 19.99
CA SER A 242 -10.62 11.09 21.32
C SER A 242 -10.20 12.06 22.42
N GLN A 243 -8.99 12.61 22.34
CA GLN A 243 -8.53 13.54 23.35
C GLN A 243 -9.16 14.94 23.19
N ALA A 244 -9.40 15.41 21.98
CA ALA A 244 -10.07 16.69 21.73
C ALA A 244 -11.49 16.76 22.29
N TYR A 245 -12.20 15.63 22.38
CA TYR A 245 -13.49 15.54 23.08
C TYR A 245 -13.36 15.80 24.60
N LEU A 246 -12.27 15.32 25.22
CA LEU A 246 -12.00 15.51 26.65
C LEU A 246 -11.42 16.90 26.94
N ASP A 247 -10.55 17.39 26.06
CA ASP A 247 -9.83 18.65 26.17
C ASP A 247 -9.74 19.36 24.81
N ALA A 248 -10.56 20.41 24.64
CA ALA A 248 -10.66 21.17 23.41
C ALA A 248 -9.37 21.94 23.03
N SER A 249 -8.37 22.00 23.92
CA SER A 249 -7.05 22.58 23.62
C SER A 249 -6.14 21.61 22.84
N THR A 250 -6.52 20.34 22.74
CA THR A 250 -5.77 19.32 22.00
C THR A 250 -5.66 19.68 20.52
N SER A 251 -4.42 19.75 20.02
CA SER A 251 -4.14 20.18 18.66
C SER A 251 -3.36 19.16 17.83
N ILE A 252 -2.67 18.21 18.48
CA ILE A 252 -1.92 17.13 17.83
C ILE A 252 -2.33 15.79 18.42
N GLY A 253 -2.61 14.80 17.56
CA GLY A 253 -2.67 13.39 17.93
C GLY A 253 -1.40 12.69 17.46
N LEU A 254 -0.67 12.04 18.36
CA LEU A 254 0.62 11.42 18.12
C LEU A 254 0.55 9.92 18.39
N ILE A 255 1.03 9.12 17.44
CA ILE A 255 1.23 7.68 17.61
C ILE A 255 2.73 7.38 17.58
N VAL A 256 3.24 6.68 18.61
CA VAL A 256 4.61 6.15 18.62
C VAL A 256 4.64 4.73 19.18
N GLY A 257 4.83 3.75 18.31
CA GLY A 257 4.89 2.33 18.64
C GLY A 257 5.86 1.59 17.73
N THR A 258 5.37 0.56 17.03
CA THR A 258 6.13 -0.12 15.96
C THR A 258 6.44 0.83 14.79
N GLY A 259 5.54 1.78 14.51
CA GLY A 259 5.74 2.91 13.60
C GLY A 259 5.36 4.21 14.29
N CYS A 260 5.38 5.33 13.55
CA CYS A 260 4.96 6.63 14.09
C CYS A 260 4.14 7.44 13.09
N ASN A 261 3.19 8.21 13.61
CA ASN A 261 2.38 9.11 12.80
C ASN A 261 1.81 10.25 13.65
N THR A 262 1.37 11.33 13.01
CA THR A 262 0.59 12.39 13.68
C THR A 262 -0.64 12.78 12.88
N ALA A 263 -1.63 13.33 13.59
CA ALA A 263 -2.71 14.09 12.98
C ALA A 263 -2.82 15.46 13.64
N VAL A 264 -3.10 16.49 12.83
CA VAL A 264 -3.13 17.89 13.28
C VAL A 264 -4.27 18.66 12.61
N TYR A 265 -4.80 19.68 13.28
CA TYR A 265 -5.81 20.57 12.70
C TYR A 265 -5.16 21.71 11.91
N VAL A 266 -5.35 21.72 10.59
CA VAL A 266 -4.76 22.73 9.69
C VAL A 266 -5.85 23.60 9.05
N PRO A 267 -5.67 24.93 8.97
CA PRO A 267 -6.55 25.79 8.19
C PRO A 267 -6.57 25.39 6.71
N THR A 268 -7.75 25.31 6.11
CA THR A 268 -7.87 24.93 4.69
C THR A 268 -7.25 25.95 3.75
N SER A 269 -7.13 27.22 4.17
CA SER A 269 -6.51 28.30 3.40
C SER A 269 -5.00 28.14 3.15
N VAL A 270 -4.31 27.27 3.90
CA VAL A 270 -2.87 27.01 3.73
C VAL A 270 -2.59 25.68 3.04
N ILE A 271 -3.62 24.93 2.65
CA ILE A 271 -3.51 23.65 1.95
C ILE A 271 -3.48 23.93 0.45
N GLY A 272 -2.59 23.25 -0.28
CA GLY A 272 -2.55 23.40 -1.73
C GLY A 272 -3.85 22.92 -2.41
N ALA A 273 -4.29 23.67 -3.42
CA ALA A 273 -5.59 23.45 -4.06
C ALA A 273 -5.72 22.03 -4.67
N SER A 274 -4.63 21.46 -5.16
CA SER A 274 -4.58 20.09 -5.69
C SER A 274 -4.98 19.04 -4.64
N LYS A 275 -4.67 19.25 -3.36
CA LYS A 275 -5.00 18.31 -2.27
C LYS A 275 -6.44 18.40 -1.80
N LEU A 276 -7.12 19.50 -2.13
CA LEU A 276 -8.55 19.69 -1.90
C LEU A 276 -9.38 19.43 -3.17
N ALA A 277 -8.74 18.99 -4.27
CA ALA A 277 -9.44 18.62 -5.48
C ALA A 277 -10.43 17.47 -5.20
N GLY A 278 -11.64 17.57 -5.75
CA GLY A 278 -12.72 16.60 -5.53
C GLY A 278 -13.59 16.86 -4.29
N ARG A 279 -13.30 17.88 -3.48
CA ARG A 279 -14.21 18.34 -2.42
C ARG A 279 -15.32 19.20 -3.00
N ASP A 280 -16.56 18.95 -2.58
CA ASP A 280 -17.70 19.74 -3.03
C ASP A 280 -17.68 21.17 -2.43
N ALA A 281 -18.40 22.08 -3.07
CA ALA A 281 -18.43 23.49 -2.68
C ALA A 281 -19.00 23.70 -1.26
N ALA A 282 -19.97 22.89 -0.84
CA ALA A 282 -20.58 22.99 0.48
C ALA A 282 -19.62 22.56 1.59
N TRP A 283 -18.76 21.58 1.31
CA TRP A 283 -17.67 21.17 2.18
C TRP A 283 -16.63 22.29 2.31
N LEU A 284 -16.19 22.86 1.18
CA LEU A 284 -15.18 23.94 1.17
C LEU A 284 -15.65 25.19 1.93
N GLU A 285 -16.95 25.50 1.89
CA GLU A 285 -17.53 26.62 2.64
C GLU A 285 -17.50 26.39 4.16
N LYS A 286 -17.75 25.16 4.61
CA LYS A 286 -17.83 24.81 6.04
C LYS A 286 -16.47 24.49 6.65
N ALA A 287 -15.60 23.84 5.90
CA ALA A 287 -14.32 23.35 6.37
C ALA A 287 -13.28 24.48 6.44
N LYS A 288 -13.32 25.27 7.51
CA LYS A 288 -12.29 26.31 7.78
C LYS A 288 -10.96 25.72 8.27
N ARG A 289 -11.05 24.60 8.99
CA ARG A 289 -9.93 23.78 9.44
C ARG A 289 -10.31 22.32 9.24
N VAL A 290 -9.31 21.48 8.98
CA VAL A 290 -9.51 20.05 8.73
C VAL A 290 -8.42 19.25 9.44
N VAL A 291 -8.74 18.04 9.89
CA VAL A 291 -7.75 17.10 10.39
C VAL A 291 -6.89 16.62 9.21
N ILE A 292 -5.59 16.82 9.31
CA ILE A 292 -4.59 16.29 8.39
C ILE A 292 -4.01 15.02 8.99
N ASN A 293 -4.02 13.92 8.24
CA ASN A 293 -3.12 12.80 8.48
C ASN A 293 -1.75 13.16 7.92
N THR A 294 -0.75 13.36 8.77
CA THR A 294 0.53 13.92 8.30
C THR A 294 1.39 12.90 7.59
N GLU A 295 1.27 11.61 7.92
CA GLU A 295 2.26 10.59 7.60
C GLU A 295 3.67 11.03 8.03
N MET A 296 3.79 11.55 9.27
CA MET A 296 5.00 12.18 9.82
C MET A 296 6.27 11.30 9.70
N SER A 297 6.10 9.98 9.66
CA SER A 297 7.19 9.01 9.42
C SER A 297 8.01 9.29 8.15
N MET A 298 7.41 9.91 7.13
CA MET A 298 8.02 10.17 5.82
C MET A 298 8.93 11.41 5.79
N PHE A 299 9.10 12.12 6.90
CA PHE A 299 9.79 13.40 6.97
C PHE A 299 11.20 13.29 7.57
N GLY A 300 12.08 14.22 7.19
CA GLY A 300 13.44 14.31 7.72
C GLY A 300 14.54 13.84 6.79
N LEU A 301 14.23 13.40 5.56
CA LEU A 301 15.26 13.11 4.54
C LEU A 301 16.08 14.36 4.26
N GLY A 302 17.41 14.25 4.37
CA GLY A 302 18.34 15.37 4.20
C GLY A 302 18.38 16.36 5.38
N ILE A 303 17.59 16.14 6.44
CA ILE A 303 17.50 17.02 7.61
C ILE A 303 18.02 16.32 8.86
N LEU A 304 17.57 15.09 9.11
CA LEU A 304 17.93 14.31 10.28
C LEU A 304 19.27 13.62 10.05
N PRO A 305 20.32 13.92 10.86
CA PRO A 305 21.62 13.28 10.71
C PRO A 305 21.55 11.77 10.96
N ARG A 306 22.17 11.01 10.05
CA ARG A 306 22.26 9.55 10.11
C ARG A 306 23.64 9.10 10.57
N THR A 307 23.66 8.06 11.40
CA THR A 307 24.87 7.32 11.74
C THR A 307 25.14 6.23 10.70
N ARG A 308 26.30 5.58 10.77
CA ARG A 308 26.61 4.42 9.92
C ARG A 308 25.65 3.24 10.14
N TRP A 309 25.11 3.08 11.34
CA TRP A 309 24.13 2.02 11.64
C TRP A 309 22.77 2.35 11.05
N ASP A 310 22.37 3.63 11.04
CA ASP A 310 21.15 4.08 10.37
C ASP A 310 21.20 3.82 8.86
N GLU A 311 22.36 4.02 8.22
CA GLU A 311 22.52 3.73 6.79
C GLU A 311 22.34 2.24 6.48
N ILE A 312 22.83 1.36 7.34
CA ILE A 312 22.62 -0.09 7.20
C ILE A 312 21.13 -0.42 7.35
N VAL A 313 20.45 0.14 8.37
CA VAL A 313 19.00 -0.05 8.54
C VAL A 313 18.25 0.43 7.30
N ASN A 314 18.55 1.65 6.81
CA ASN A 314 17.90 2.26 5.66
C ASN A 314 18.04 1.41 4.40
N GLN A 315 19.24 0.92 4.10
CA GLN A 315 19.54 0.07 2.94
C GLN A 315 18.83 -1.29 2.99
N ASN A 316 18.57 -1.81 4.19
CA ASN A 316 17.87 -3.08 4.40
C ASN A 316 16.35 -2.93 4.53
N THR A 317 15.82 -1.71 4.46
CA THR A 317 14.37 -1.52 4.32
C THR A 317 13.92 -1.88 2.92
N GLY A 318 12.68 -2.37 2.77
CA GLY A 318 12.12 -2.68 1.45
C GLY A 318 11.97 -1.47 0.52
N LYS A 319 12.08 -0.25 1.06
CA LYS A 319 12.06 1.03 0.34
C LYS A 319 13.00 2.03 1.04
N PRO A 320 14.30 2.05 0.70
CA PRO A 320 15.24 3.02 1.26
C PRO A 320 14.74 4.46 1.10
N ASP A 321 15.02 5.29 2.11
CA ASP A 321 14.65 6.71 2.19
C ASP A 321 13.14 7.02 2.24
N PHE A 322 12.26 6.00 2.27
CA PHE A 322 10.82 6.20 2.27
C PHE A 322 10.27 6.77 3.59
N GLN A 323 10.78 6.31 4.74
CA GLN A 323 10.33 6.72 6.08
C GLN A 323 11.51 7.12 7.00
N PRO A 324 12.21 8.22 6.67
CA PRO A 324 13.39 8.70 7.39
C PRO A 324 13.19 8.83 8.91
N LEU A 325 12.12 9.48 9.38
CA LEU A 325 11.89 9.65 10.82
C LEU A 325 11.61 8.31 11.52
N GLU A 326 10.88 7.39 10.87
CA GLU A 326 10.39 6.16 11.50
C GLU A 326 11.53 5.24 11.92
N PHE A 327 12.51 5.00 11.04
CA PHE A 327 13.59 4.07 11.36
C PHE A 327 14.57 4.63 12.40
N MET A 328 14.52 5.93 12.68
CA MET A 328 15.35 6.57 13.70
C MET A 328 14.67 6.71 15.06
N THR A 329 13.34 6.55 15.13
CA THR A 329 12.55 6.94 16.32
C THR A 329 11.64 5.84 16.89
N THR A 330 11.37 4.76 16.15
CA THR A 330 10.29 3.82 16.51
C THR A 330 10.79 2.44 16.96
N GLY A 331 9.96 1.76 17.75
CA GLY A 331 10.32 0.53 18.45
C GLY A 331 10.60 -0.67 17.55
N ARG A 332 10.31 -0.61 16.26
CA ARG A 332 10.78 -1.64 15.32
C ARG A 332 12.30 -1.55 15.08
N TYR A 333 12.85 -0.34 15.11
CA TYR A 333 14.20 -0.06 14.64
C TYR A 333 15.18 0.26 15.75
N LEU A 334 14.73 0.71 16.93
CA LEU A 334 15.63 0.94 18.08
C LEU A 334 16.39 -0.34 18.46
N GLY A 335 15.69 -1.48 18.50
CA GLY A 335 16.32 -2.78 18.72
C GLY A 335 17.30 -3.18 17.62
N GLU A 336 16.97 -2.91 16.34
CA GLU A 336 17.89 -3.22 15.23
C GLU A 336 19.15 -2.35 15.24
N LEU A 337 19.02 -1.06 15.60
CA LEU A 337 20.18 -0.19 15.78
C LEU A 337 21.10 -0.71 16.88
N LEU A 338 20.55 -1.13 18.02
CA LEU A 338 21.36 -1.74 19.07
C LEU A 338 21.98 -3.07 18.60
N ARG A 339 21.25 -3.90 17.86
CA ARG A 339 21.77 -5.16 17.30
C ARG A 339 22.98 -4.90 16.41
N LEU A 340 22.94 -3.89 15.55
CA LEU A 340 24.06 -3.53 14.69
C LEU A 340 25.26 -2.97 15.48
N VAL A 341 25.02 -2.19 16.55
CA VAL A 341 26.08 -1.77 17.48
C VAL A 341 26.71 -2.98 18.18
N ILE A 342 25.91 -3.99 18.55
CA ILE A 342 26.41 -5.25 19.13
C ILE A 342 27.27 -6.01 18.12
N VAL A 343 26.85 -6.12 16.86
CA VAL A 343 27.63 -6.78 15.80
C VAL A 343 29.01 -6.12 15.65
N ASP A 344 29.05 -4.80 15.59
CA ASP A 344 30.29 -4.00 15.51
C ASP A 344 31.18 -4.22 16.74
N ALA A 345 30.60 -4.22 17.94
CA ALA A 345 31.32 -4.46 19.19
C ALA A 345 31.87 -5.89 19.30
N VAL A 346 31.14 -6.89 18.80
CA VAL A 346 31.62 -8.28 18.73
C VAL A 346 32.80 -8.39 17.78
N GLU A 347 32.67 -7.84 16.57
CA GLU A 347 33.68 -7.94 15.52
C GLU A 347 34.97 -7.20 15.88
N HIS A 348 34.87 -6.00 16.44
CA HIS A 348 36.01 -5.12 16.62
C HIS A 348 36.47 -4.93 18.08
N CYS A 349 35.62 -5.22 19.06
CA CYS A 349 35.88 -4.96 20.48
C CYS A 349 35.80 -6.20 21.39
N GLN A 350 35.68 -7.41 20.82
CA GLN A 350 35.60 -8.68 21.56
C GLN A 350 34.42 -8.77 22.54
N LEU A 351 33.32 -8.05 22.28
CA LEU A 351 32.07 -8.23 23.04
C LEU A 351 31.66 -9.71 23.01
N PHE A 352 31.30 -10.26 24.18
CA PHE A 352 30.98 -11.67 24.38
C PHE A 352 32.10 -12.64 23.94
N GLY A 353 33.36 -12.20 24.08
CA GLY A 353 34.52 -12.96 23.61
C GLY A 353 34.64 -13.04 22.09
N GLY A 354 34.05 -12.07 21.37
CA GLY A 354 34.08 -12.01 19.90
C GLY A 354 33.15 -13.01 19.21
N VAL A 355 32.20 -13.60 19.94
CA VAL A 355 31.21 -14.54 19.39
C VAL A 355 29.83 -13.89 19.38
N LEU A 356 29.29 -13.68 18.17
CA LEU A 356 27.94 -13.14 18.02
C LEU A 356 26.91 -14.19 18.49
N PRO A 357 26.01 -13.85 19.44
CA PRO A 357 24.94 -14.74 19.84
C PRO A 357 24.06 -15.14 18.63
N PRO A 358 23.74 -16.43 18.42
CA PRO A 358 22.97 -16.87 17.25
C PRO A 358 21.62 -16.16 17.09
N VAL A 359 20.96 -15.82 18.20
CA VAL A 359 19.68 -15.08 18.19
C VAL A 359 19.80 -13.67 17.64
N LEU A 360 21.01 -13.10 17.54
CA LEU A 360 21.27 -11.76 16.99
C LEU A 360 21.81 -11.80 15.54
N ALA A 361 21.93 -13.00 14.94
CA ALA A 361 22.46 -13.16 13.60
C ALA A 361 21.53 -12.59 12.51
N GLU A 362 20.22 -12.78 12.69
CA GLU A 362 19.20 -12.32 11.74
C GLU A 362 18.77 -10.87 12.03
N LEU A 363 18.30 -10.18 10.98
CA LEU A 363 17.79 -8.81 11.09
C LEU A 363 16.52 -8.76 11.96
N TYR A 364 16.35 -7.69 12.74
CA TYR A 364 15.17 -7.38 13.54
C TYR A 364 14.82 -8.40 14.64
N THR A 365 15.79 -9.18 15.11
CA THR A 365 15.56 -10.15 16.19
C THR A 365 15.59 -9.56 17.60
N LEU A 366 16.17 -8.37 17.76
CA LEU A 366 16.28 -7.70 19.06
C LEU A 366 15.04 -6.82 19.32
N ASP A 367 14.23 -7.20 20.31
CA ASP A 367 13.02 -6.48 20.68
C ASP A 367 13.34 -5.22 21.53
N THR A 368 12.67 -4.10 21.24
CA THR A 368 12.76 -2.85 22.02
C THR A 368 12.37 -3.02 23.49
N ALA A 369 11.60 -4.05 23.86
CA ALA A 369 11.30 -4.37 25.25
C ALA A 369 12.57 -4.75 26.05
N ILE A 370 13.60 -5.31 25.41
CA ILE A 370 14.89 -5.60 26.08
C ILE A 370 15.62 -4.29 26.39
N LEU A 371 15.60 -3.33 25.47
CA LEU A 371 16.17 -2.00 25.66
C LEU A 371 15.50 -1.28 26.84
N ALA A 372 14.17 -1.28 26.88
CA ALA A 372 13.41 -0.68 27.96
C ALA A 372 13.78 -1.27 29.33
N GLN A 373 13.80 -2.60 29.46
CA GLN A 373 14.15 -3.28 30.73
C GLN A 373 15.60 -2.99 31.17
N MET A 374 16.55 -2.86 30.24
CA MET A 374 17.92 -2.43 30.57
C MET A 374 17.97 -0.97 31.08
N GLU A 375 17.13 -0.09 30.56
CA GLU A 375 17.04 1.29 31.05
C GLU A 375 16.33 1.40 32.41
N GLU A 376 15.37 0.50 32.71
CA GLU A 376 14.67 0.43 34.02
C GLU A 376 15.60 0.02 35.16
N ASP A 377 16.64 -0.75 34.87
CA ASP A 377 17.56 -1.27 35.88
C ASP A 377 18.41 -0.15 36.49
N GLN A 378 18.00 0.38 37.64
CA GLN A 378 18.73 1.44 38.37
C GLN A 378 19.75 0.88 39.37
N THR A 379 20.08 -0.42 39.34
CA THR A 379 21.06 -1.02 40.27
C THR A 379 22.49 -0.68 39.86
N ASP A 380 23.39 -0.51 40.84
CA ASP A 380 24.81 -0.20 40.55
C ASP A 380 25.56 -1.37 39.89
N ASP A 381 25.14 -2.61 40.20
CA ASP A 381 25.75 -3.84 39.70
C ASP A 381 25.09 -4.37 38.42
N LEU A 382 23.99 -3.76 37.98
CA LEU A 382 23.22 -4.13 36.79
C LEU A 382 22.86 -5.62 36.77
N ALA A 383 22.63 -6.21 37.95
CA ALA A 383 22.35 -7.64 38.06
C ALA A 383 21.08 -8.05 37.28
N PRO A 384 19.96 -7.30 37.34
CA PRO A 384 18.78 -7.58 36.52
C PRO A 384 19.07 -7.54 35.01
N SER A 385 19.77 -6.51 34.52
CA SER A 385 20.17 -6.41 33.11
C SER A 385 21.09 -7.54 32.69
N THR A 386 22.01 -7.94 33.58
CA THR A 386 22.94 -9.04 33.32
C THR A 386 22.19 -10.36 33.16
N GLU A 387 21.22 -10.65 34.04
CA GLU A 387 20.38 -11.85 33.94
C GLU A 387 19.51 -11.82 32.68
N LEU A 388 18.87 -10.68 32.40
CA LEU A 388 18.05 -10.46 31.21
C LEU A 388 18.84 -10.74 29.93
N ILE A 389 20.04 -10.17 29.80
CA ILE A 389 20.89 -10.32 28.61
C ILE A 389 21.43 -11.74 28.50
N THR A 390 21.88 -12.34 29.61
CA THR A 390 22.33 -13.74 29.62
C THR A 390 21.24 -14.66 29.08
N LYS A 391 20.01 -14.49 29.55
CA LYS A 391 18.87 -15.30 29.15
C LYS A 391 18.42 -15.00 27.72
N SER A 392 18.23 -13.73 27.38
CA SER A 392 17.66 -13.31 26.09
C SER A 392 18.61 -13.59 24.93
N PHE A 393 19.93 -13.51 25.17
CA PHE A 393 20.94 -13.79 24.14
C PHE A 393 21.48 -15.22 24.21
N GLU A 394 20.94 -16.06 25.09
CA GLU A 394 21.35 -17.46 25.27
C GLU A 394 22.88 -17.61 25.49
N LEU A 395 23.46 -16.69 26.27
CA LEU A 395 24.91 -16.64 26.48
C LEU A 395 25.36 -17.83 27.33
N LYS A 396 26.41 -18.53 26.88
CA LYS A 396 27.03 -19.63 27.63
C LYS A 396 27.79 -19.15 28.87
N THR A 397 28.27 -17.92 28.83
CA THR A 397 29.03 -17.27 29.90
C THR A 397 28.34 -15.98 30.29
N LYS A 398 28.24 -15.73 31.60
CA LYS A 398 27.68 -14.48 32.11
C LYS A 398 28.53 -13.31 31.60
N PRO A 399 27.93 -12.28 30.96
CA PRO A 399 28.66 -11.12 30.50
C PRO A 399 29.20 -10.33 31.69
N THR A 400 30.31 -9.64 31.45
CA THR A 400 30.97 -8.78 32.44
C THR A 400 30.18 -7.49 32.66
N LEU A 401 30.43 -6.83 33.79
CA LEU A 401 29.79 -5.56 34.10
C LEU A 401 30.09 -4.48 33.04
N ASP A 402 31.30 -4.47 32.48
CA ASP A 402 31.69 -3.50 31.45
C ASP A 402 30.94 -3.73 30.12
N GLU A 403 30.69 -4.99 29.74
CA GLU A 403 29.86 -5.32 28.58
C GLU A 403 28.41 -4.88 28.78
N ILE A 404 27.84 -5.10 29.98
CA ILE A 404 26.48 -4.65 30.30
C ILE A 404 26.38 -3.12 30.35
N LYS A 405 27.39 -2.44 30.91
CA LYS A 405 27.49 -0.96 30.88
C LYS A 405 27.57 -0.43 29.46
N PHE A 406 28.34 -1.07 28.58
CA PHE A 406 28.40 -0.71 27.17
C PHE A 406 27.02 -0.81 26.51
N LEU A 407 26.33 -1.95 26.68
CA LEU A 407 25.00 -2.15 26.10
C LEU A 407 23.98 -1.13 26.62
N ARG A 408 24.00 -0.86 27.92
CA ARG A 408 23.13 0.14 28.54
C ARG A 408 23.41 1.54 28.01
N ASN A 409 24.67 1.93 27.86
CA ASN A 409 25.04 3.22 27.32
C ASN A 409 24.58 3.38 25.86
N ALA A 410 24.87 2.40 25.01
CA ALA A 410 24.42 2.40 23.63
C ALA A 410 22.88 2.49 23.53
N THR A 411 22.17 1.75 24.37
CA THR A 411 20.70 1.79 24.48
C THR A 411 20.21 3.19 24.82
N HIS A 412 20.82 3.82 25.84
CA HIS A 412 20.47 5.17 26.27
C HIS A 412 20.71 6.20 25.18
N SER A 413 21.85 6.12 24.49
CA SER A 413 22.20 7.01 23.37
C SER A 413 21.23 6.89 22.20
N ILE A 414 20.83 5.66 21.84
CA ILE A 414 19.82 5.38 20.81
C ILE A 414 18.46 5.97 21.21
N SER A 415 18.00 5.75 22.45
CA SER A 415 16.68 6.18 22.90
C SER A 415 16.58 7.69 23.12
N LEU A 416 17.67 8.34 23.57
CA LEU A 416 17.77 9.80 23.67
C LEU A 416 17.69 10.45 22.29
N ARG A 417 18.43 9.95 21.30
CA ARG A 417 18.36 10.46 19.93
C ARG A 417 16.96 10.30 19.36
N ALA A 418 16.34 9.14 19.55
CA ALA A 418 14.97 8.88 19.12
C ALA A 418 13.98 9.92 19.68
N ALA A 419 14.07 10.22 20.99
CA ALA A 419 13.24 11.26 21.61
C ALA A 419 13.54 12.66 21.05
N ALA A 420 14.82 13.02 20.87
CA ALA A 420 15.22 14.32 20.34
C ALA A 420 14.72 14.56 18.90
N TYR A 421 14.86 13.57 18.01
CA TYR A 421 14.40 13.69 16.63
C TYR A 421 12.88 13.74 16.54
N LEU A 422 12.18 12.92 17.32
CA LEU A 422 10.73 12.98 17.42
C LEU A 422 10.25 14.35 17.93
N SER A 423 10.88 14.89 18.99
CA SER A 423 10.56 16.22 19.51
C SER A 423 10.81 17.33 18.50
N SER A 424 11.87 17.23 17.68
CA SER A 424 12.13 18.19 16.61
C SER A 424 11.04 18.17 15.54
N ALA A 425 10.55 16.98 15.18
CA ALA A 425 9.46 16.79 14.23
C ALA A 425 8.11 17.28 14.75
N ILE A 426 7.82 17.06 16.03
CA ILE A 426 6.60 17.56 16.71
C ILE A 426 6.65 19.09 16.84
N HIS A 427 7.77 19.63 17.31
CA HIS A 427 7.98 21.08 17.44
C HIS A 427 7.78 21.81 16.10
N ALA A 428 8.18 21.17 15.00
CA ALA A 428 8.02 21.72 13.65
C ALA A 428 6.55 21.84 13.19
N MET A 429 5.60 21.16 13.84
CA MET A 429 4.15 21.21 13.55
C MET A 429 3.36 22.13 14.51
N TRP A 430 4.04 22.85 15.42
CA TRP A 430 3.44 23.32 16.65
C TRP A 430 2.42 24.47 16.55
N VAL A 431 1.21 24.21 17.10
CA VAL A 431 0.35 25.11 17.91
C VAL A 431 -0.44 24.25 18.93
N LEU A 432 -0.23 24.44 20.25
CA LEU A 432 -0.95 23.87 21.43
C LEU A 432 -1.06 22.32 21.61
N HIS A 433 -1.55 21.87 22.79
CA HIS A 433 -1.45 20.52 23.44
C HIS A 433 -1.41 19.26 22.55
N ILE A 434 -0.63 18.25 22.98
CA ILE A 434 -0.40 16.98 22.25
C ILE A 434 -1.06 15.81 22.98
N ALA A 435 -2.00 15.14 22.31
CA ALA A 435 -2.46 13.81 22.69
C ALA A 435 -1.50 12.76 22.14
N CYS A 436 -1.11 11.77 22.95
CA CYS A 436 -0.20 10.70 22.52
C CYS A 436 -0.71 9.30 22.87
N ASN A 437 -0.47 8.35 21.97
CA ASN A 437 -0.73 6.92 22.13
C ASN A 437 0.41 6.09 21.49
N GLY A 438 0.43 4.79 21.74
CA GLY A 438 1.42 3.85 21.20
C GLY A 438 2.39 3.32 22.26
N SER A 439 2.95 2.13 21.98
CA SER A 439 3.69 1.37 22.99
C SER A 439 4.98 2.04 23.44
N VAL A 440 5.68 2.77 22.57
CA VAL A 440 6.97 3.40 22.93
C VAL A 440 6.73 4.60 23.83
N ILE A 441 5.86 5.53 23.43
CA ILE A 441 5.65 6.74 24.23
C ILE A 441 4.95 6.48 25.56
N ILE A 442 4.09 5.45 25.63
CA ILE A 442 3.39 5.07 26.88
C ILE A 442 4.24 4.18 27.77
N LYS A 443 4.93 3.18 27.20
CA LYS A 443 5.56 2.11 28.00
C LYS A 443 7.08 2.21 28.10
N TYR A 444 7.77 2.94 27.23
CA TYR A 444 9.22 3.05 27.29
C TYR A 444 9.63 4.02 28.41
N PRO A 445 10.49 3.60 29.37
CA PRO A 445 10.80 4.36 30.57
C PRO A 445 11.31 5.78 30.30
N GLY A 446 10.61 6.77 30.84
CA GLY A 446 10.96 8.19 30.74
C GLY A 446 10.92 8.78 29.32
N PHE A 447 10.48 8.03 28.30
CA PHE A 447 10.52 8.50 26.90
C PHE A 447 9.58 9.69 26.68
N LYS A 448 8.38 9.65 27.27
CA LYS A 448 7.42 10.77 27.25
C LYS A 448 8.03 12.03 27.87
N ASP A 449 8.62 11.90 29.06
CA ASP A 449 9.22 13.03 29.79
C ASP A 449 10.41 13.61 29.03
N ARG A 450 11.25 12.76 28.42
CA ARG A 450 12.33 13.19 27.52
C ARG A 450 11.79 14.01 26.35
N CYS A 451 10.74 13.50 25.68
CA CYS A 451 10.13 14.22 24.56
C CYS A 451 9.59 15.58 25.00
N ALA A 452 8.85 15.62 26.12
CA ALA A 452 8.27 16.83 26.69
C ALA A 452 9.33 17.88 27.07
N ASN A 453 10.43 17.44 27.69
CA ASN A 453 11.55 18.30 28.05
C ASN A 453 12.21 18.90 26.81
N TYR A 454 12.50 18.09 25.79
CA TYR A 454 13.07 18.60 24.54
C TYR A 454 12.14 19.59 23.84
N VAL A 455 10.84 19.31 23.74
CA VAL A 455 9.88 20.25 23.14
C VAL A 455 9.85 21.57 23.91
N SER A 456 9.85 21.52 25.26
CA SER A 456 9.88 22.71 26.10
C SER A 456 11.14 23.54 25.87
N SER A 457 12.32 22.90 25.85
CA SER A 457 13.59 23.59 25.55
C SER A 457 13.63 24.19 24.15
N LEU A 458 13.04 23.51 23.15
CA LEU A 458 12.94 24.03 21.78
C LEU A 458 12.07 25.29 21.71
N ILE A 459 10.96 25.33 22.45
CA ILE A 459 10.08 26.51 22.50
C ILE A 459 10.76 27.68 23.19
N GLU A 460 11.43 27.44 24.31
CA GLU A 460 12.19 28.47 25.03
C GLU A 460 13.27 29.08 24.13
N GLU A 461 14.01 28.25 23.39
CA GLU A 461 15.08 28.72 22.52
C GLU A 461 14.57 29.38 21.22
N GLY A 462 13.50 28.84 20.63
CA GLY A 462 12.81 29.45 19.49
C GLY A 462 12.24 30.83 19.81
N SER A 463 11.71 31.00 21.02
CA SER A 463 11.18 32.28 21.50
C SER A 463 12.27 33.36 21.62
N LYS A 464 13.50 32.99 22.04
CA LYS A 464 14.65 33.90 22.08
C LYS A 464 15.14 34.30 20.68
N SER A 465 14.94 33.43 19.70
CA SER A 465 15.39 33.61 18.31
C SER A 465 14.43 34.43 17.44
N GLY A 466 13.37 35.00 18.03
CA GLY A 466 12.46 35.92 17.34
C GLY A 466 11.34 35.26 16.52
N SER A 467 11.00 33.99 16.78
CA SER A 467 9.91 33.29 16.08
C SER A 467 8.50 33.85 16.36
N GLY A 468 8.36 34.79 17.32
CA GLY A 468 7.10 35.44 17.66
C GLY A 468 6.07 34.54 18.37
N LEU A 469 6.47 33.33 18.78
CA LEU A 469 5.58 32.37 19.43
C LEU A 469 5.46 32.66 20.94
N PRO A 470 4.25 32.68 21.51
CA PRO A 470 4.07 32.82 22.94
C PRO A 470 4.61 31.58 23.66
N ALA A 471 5.28 31.78 24.81
CA ALA A 471 5.71 30.71 25.70
C ALA A 471 4.47 30.02 26.33
N GLN A 472 3.83 29.14 25.56
CA GLN A 472 2.71 28.31 26.02
C GLN A 472 3.24 26.93 26.39
N LYS A 473 2.73 26.41 27.51
CA LYS A 473 3.11 25.11 28.05
C LYS A 473 2.62 24.01 27.11
N VAL A 474 3.53 23.12 26.71
CA VAL A 474 3.21 21.90 25.97
C VAL A 474 3.04 20.77 26.95
N GLU A 475 1.98 20.00 26.79
CA GLU A 475 1.77 18.79 27.59
C GLU A 475 1.47 17.61 26.67
N PHE A 476 2.13 16.50 26.97
CA PHE A 476 1.82 15.19 26.40
C PHE A 476 0.77 14.52 27.30
N GLN A 477 -0.42 14.34 26.75
CA GLN A 477 -1.51 13.65 27.43
C GLN A 477 -1.70 12.26 26.84
N GLU A 478 -1.57 11.25 27.69
CA GLU A 478 -1.89 9.87 27.31
C GLU A 478 -3.39 9.73 27.07
N THR A 479 -3.75 9.04 25.99
CA THR A 479 -5.15 8.76 25.68
C THR A 479 -5.39 7.25 25.62
N PHE A 480 -6.36 6.80 26.42
CA PHE A 480 -6.72 5.39 26.55
C PHE A 480 -7.70 4.99 25.44
N GLU A 481 -7.48 3.84 24.80
CA GLU A 481 -8.35 3.30 23.74
C GLU A 481 -8.73 4.28 22.63
N ALA A 482 -7.81 5.18 22.31
CA ALA A 482 -8.07 6.33 21.45
C ALA A 482 -8.54 5.96 20.05
N ALA A 483 -8.15 4.79 19.53
CA ALA A 483 -8.64 4.28 18.25
C ALA A 483 -10.15 4.01 18.27
N LEU A 484 -10.69 3.45 19.35
CA LEU A 484 -12.11 3.12 19.48
C LEU A 484 -12.93 4.36 19.84
N PHE A 485 -12.51 5.12 20.86
CA PHE A 485 -13.19 6.36 21.23
C PHE A 485 -13.13 7.42 20.12
N GLY A 486 -11.99 7.55 19.45
CA GLY A 486 -11.82 8.47 18.33
C GLY A 486 -12.74 8.14 17.16
N ALA A 487 -12.92 6.85 16.86
CA ALA A 487 -13.88 6.40 15.85
C ALA A 487 -15.32 6.76 16.23
N ALA A 488 -15.71 6.54 17.49
CA ALA A 488 -17.04 6.93 17.98
C ALA A 488 -17.27 8.45 17.92
N VAL A 489 -16.28 9.25 18.34
CA VAL A 489 -16.33 10.72 18.23
C VAL A 489 -16.45 11.13 16.76
N ALA A 490 -15.68 10.53 15.85
CA ALA A 490 -15.77 10.85 14.42
C ALA A 490 -17.15 10.57 13.82
N VAL A 491 -17.86 9.52 14.27
CA VAL A 491 -19.24 9.25 13.89
C VAL A 491 -20.18 10.32 14.46
N ALA A 492 -20.02 10.70 15.73
CA ALA A 492 -20.84 11.74 16.34
C ALA A 492 -20.70 13.10 15.65
N LEU A 493 -19.52 13.38 15.07
CA LEU A 493 -19.23 14.58 14.29
C LEU A 493 -19.71 14.53 12.83
N ALA A 494 -20.12 13.36 12.33
CA ALA A 494 -20.61 13.20 10.97
C ALA A 494 -21.90 14.04 10.79
N PRO A 495 -22.07 14.74 9.65
CA PRO A 495 -23.33 15.41 9.35
C PRO A 495 -24.47 14.38 9.39
N THR A 496 -25.52 14.64 10.16
CA THR A 496 -26.67 13.74 10.25
C THR A 496 -27.30 13.59 8.87
N SER A 497 -27.12 12.44 8.23
CA SER A 497 -27.85 12.10 7.02
C SER A 497 -29.32 11.92 7.42
N ASN A 498 -30.20 12.80 6.94
CA ASN A 498 -31.63 12.47 6.93
C ASN A 498 -31.80 11.09 6.29
N SER A 499 -32.45 10.21 7.03
CA SER A 499 -32.78 8.84 6.66
C SER A 499 -33.18 8.71 5.19
N ARG A 500 -32.36 8.00 4.40
CA ARG A 500 -32.87 7.39 3.16
C ARG A 500 -33.47 6.04 3.53
N PRO A 501 -34.77 5.81 3.29
CA PRO A 501 -35.34 4.48 3.46
C PRO A 501 -34.76 3.54 2.40
N PHE A 502 -34.42 2.34 2.84
CA PHE A 502 -34.08 1.20 2.00
C PHE A 502 -35.31 0.88 1.13
N SER A 503 -35.27 1.13 -0.18
CA SER A 503 -36.35 0.69 -1.08
C SER A 503 -35.92 -0.54 -1.86
N SER A 504 -36.58 -1.66 -1.54
CA SER A 504 -36.69 -2.83 -2.41
C SER A 504 -37.62 -2.54 -3.60
N SER A 505 -37.39 -3.30 -4.67
CA SER A 505 -38.24 -3.50 -5.86
C SER A 505 -38.21 -2.49 -7.01
N SER A 506 -37.99 -3.11 -8.17
CA SER A 506 -38.30 -2.72 -9.54
C SER A 506 -39.48 -1.76 -9.76
N SER A 507 -39.27 -0.72 -10.57
CA SER A 507 -40.21 -0.38 -11.64
C SER A 507 -39.56 0.51 -12.70
N THR A 508 -39.87 0.17 -13.94
CA THR A 508 -39.72 0.92 -15.19
C THR A 508 -40.49 2.24 -15.16
N ALA A 509 -39.93 3.33 -15.68
CA ALA A 509 -40.55 4.19 -16.71
C ALA A 509 -39.76 5.49 -16.97
N SER A 510 -39.43 5.68 -18.24
CA SER A 510 -39.45 6.91 -19.05
C SER A 510 -39.00 8.24 -18.42
N ALA A 511 -37.85 8.74 -18.89
CA ALA A 511 -37.55 10.17 -18.89
C ALA A 511 -37.71 10.72 -20.32
N SER A 512 -38.80 11.46 -20.53
CA SER A 512 -38.99 12.35 -21.68
C SER A 512 -38.07 13.57 -21.57
N ALA A 513 -37.39 13.88 -22.67
CA ALA A 513 -36.45 14.99 -22.79
C ALA A 513 -37.12 16.38 -22.76
N SER A 514 -36.41 17.36 -22.18
CA SER A 514 -36.26 18.71 -22.74
C SER A 514 -34.88 19.24 -22.33
N ALA A 515 -33.89 19.25 -23.23
CA ALA A 515 -33.63 20.26 -24.26
C ALA A 515 -32.97 21.55 -23.69
N ALA A 516 -31.64 21.48 -23.54
CA ALA A 516 -30.74 22.61 -23.75
C ALA A 516 -29.52 22.10 -24.54
N ALA A 517 -29.60 22.18 -25.87
CA ALA A 517 -28.46 22.05 -26.79
C ALA A 517 -27.74 23.43 -26.84
N SER A 518 -26.44 23.60 -27.05
CA SER A 518 -25.43 22.74 -27.66
C SER A 518 -24.01 23.30 -27.41
N ALA A 519 -23.10 22.43 -26.98
CA ALA A 519 -21.79 22.27 -27.61
C ALA A 519 -21.49 20.76 -27.55
N GLY A 520 -22.28 20.01 -28.33
CA GLY A 520 -22.43 18.57 -28.22
C GLY A 520 -21.25 17.81 -28.81
N GLY A 521 -20.32 17.39 -27.95
CA GLY A 521 -19.47 16.25 -28.24
C GLY A 521 -20.28 14.94 -28.14
N PRO A 522 -19.81 13.84 -28.74
CA PRO A 522 -20.40 12.52 -28.52
C PRO A 522 -20.41 12.22 -27.01
N SER A 523 -21.50 11.65 -26.51
CA SER A 523 -21.57 11.24 -25.10
C SER A 523 -20.49 10.18 -24.80
N PRO A 524 -20.05 10.01 -23.54
CA PRO A 524 -19.10 8.94 -23.17
C PRO A 524 -19.54 7.56 -23.64
N GLU A 525 -20.84 7.27 -23.63
CA GLU A 525 -21.42 6.04 -24.16
C GLU A 525 -21.27 5.97 -25.69
N SER A 526 -21.56 7.06 -26.40
CA SER A 526 -21.33 7.15 -27.85
C SER A 526 -19.85 7.00 -28.21
N ILE A 527 -18.93 7.56 -27.42
CA ILE A 527 -17.48 7.37 -27.60
C ILE A 527 -17.13 5.90 -27.37
N ALA A 528 -17.62 5.28 -26.30
CA ALA A 528 -17.36 3.87 -25.99
C ALA A 528 -17.90 2.93 -27.08
N ASP A 529 -19.07 3.21 -27.65
CA ASP A 529 -19.72 2.38 -28.67
C ASP A 529 -19.08 2.51 -30.06
N HIS A 530 -18.40 3.62 -30.36
CA HIS A 530 -17.78 3.87 -31.66
C HIS A 530 -16.24 3.85 -31.63
N CYS A 531 -15.62 3.76 -30.44
CA CYS A 531 -14.18 3.67 -30.29
C CYS A 531 -13.68 2.32 -30.80
N ARG A 532 -12.86 2.32 -31.85
CA ARG A 532 -12.28 1.10 -32.44
C ARG A 532 -10.95 0.68 -31.82
N LYS A 533 -10.21 1.61 -31.21
CA LYS A 533 -8.92 1.35 -30.57
C LYS A 533 -8.62 2.41 -29.52
N VAL A 534 -8.04 2.00 -28.39
CA VAL A 534 -7.52 2.92 -27.37
C VAL A 534 -5.99 2.81 -27.37
N VAL A 535 -5.33 3.86 -27.86
CA VAL A 535 -3.87 3.97 -27.86
C VAL A 535 -3.45 4.88 -26.72
N CYS A 536 -2.74 4.32 -25.75
CA CYS A 536 -2.22 5.05 -24.60
C CYS A 536 -0.75 5.39 -24.82
N VAL A 537 -0.34 6.63 -24.54
CA VAL A 537 1.07 7.03 -24.60
C VAL A 537 1.65 6.94 -23.19
N GLY A 538 2.67 6.11 -23.01
CA GLY A 538 3.43 6.01 -21.77
C GLY A 538 4.71 6.87 -21.83
N ARG A 539 5.25 7.22 -20.66
CA ARG A 539 6.51 7.98 -20.55
C ARG A 539 6.50 9.27 -21.38
N ASN A 540 5.35 9.96 -21.45
CA ASN A 540 5.19 11.23 -22.16
C ASN A 540 5.29 12.46 -21.25
N TYR A 541 5.30 12.26 -19.92
CA TYR A 541 5.42 13.32 -18.94
C TYR A 541 6.82 13.29 -18.31
N ALA A 542 7.60 14.36 -18.48
CA ALA A 542 8.99 14.45 -18.03
C ALA A 542 9.17 14.18 -16.51
N GLU A 543 8.23 14.66 -15.70
CA GLU A 543 8.22 14.45 -14.25
C GLU A 543 7.89 13.00 -13.88
N HIS A 544 6.88 12.39 -14.51
CA HIS A 544 6.53 10.98 -14.29
C HIS A 544 7.65 10.01 -14.73
N ILE A 545 8.37 10.32 -15.81
CA ILE A 545 9.57 9.55 -16.22
C ILE A 545 10.63 9.60 -15.11
N SER A 546 10.81 10.78 -14.50
CA SER A 546 11.80 11.03 -13.45
C SER A 546 11.39 10.34 -12.14
N GLU A 547 10.10 10.37 -11.80
CA GLU A 547 9.48 9.62 -10.69
C GLU A 547 9.77 8.11 -10.80
N LEU A 548 9.60 7.55 -11.99
CA LEU A 548 9.85 6.13 -12.27
C LEU A 548 11.35 5.79 -12.43
N SER A 549 12.26 6.74 -12.18
CA SER A 549 13.72 6.61 -12.41
C SER A 549 14.04 6.02 -13.80
N SER A 550 13.20 6.34 -14.79
CA SER A 550 13.27 5.78 -16.12
C SER A 550 14.05 6.70 -17.06
N ALA A 551 14.75 6.13 -18.05
CA ALA A 551 15.36 6.94 -19.09
C ALA A 551 14.28 7.68 -19.90
N ARG A 552 14.53 8.95 -20.23
CA ARG A 552 13.67 9.72 -21.13
C ARG A 552 13.69 9.08 -22.52
N PRO A 553 12.53 8.72 -23.09
CA PRO A 553 12.50 8.06 -24.38
C PRO A 553 12.76 9.09 -25.50
N SER A 554 13.52 8.71 -26.53
CA SER A 554 13.78 9.56 -27.70
C SER A 554 12.63 9.55 -28.71
N GLN A 555 11.71 8.59 -28.57
CA GLN A 555 10.49 8.46 -29.38
C GLN A 555 9.29 8.19 -28.47
N PRO A 556 8.06 8.54 -28.86
CA PRO A 556 6.90 8.29 -28.02
C PRO A 556 6.73 6.78 -27.78
N PHE A 557 6.48 6.42 -26.53
CA PHE A 557 6.17 5.04 -26.15
C PHE A 557 4.65 4.91 -26.04
N TRP A 558 4.05 3.89 -26.64
CA TRP A 558 2.62 3.64 -26.54
C TRP A 558 2.29 2.17 -26.27
N PHE A 559 1.12 1.96 -25.68
CA PHE A 559 0.53 0.65 -25.43
C PHE A 559 -0.97 0.71 -25.69
N LEU A 560 -1.57 -0.44 -25.98
CA LEU A 560 -3.01 -0.52 -26.22
C LEU A 560 -3.78 -0.79 -24.92
N LYS A 561 -4.94 -0.15 -24.80
CA LYS A 561 -6.02 -0.59 -23.91
C LYS A 561 -7.14 -1.20 -24.78
N PRO A 562 -7.83 -2.25 -24.31
CA PRO A 562 -8.98 -2.76 -25.05
C PRO A 562 -10.12 -1.72 -25.00
N THR A 563 -10.90 -1.59 -26.07
CA THR A 563 -12.04 -0.66 -26.14
C THR A 563 -13.11 -0.97 -25.09
N THR A 564 -13.22 -2.23 -24.69
CA THR A 564 -14.07 -2.70 -23.59
C THR A 564 -13.71 -2.07 -22.24
N SER A 565 -12.50 -1.51 -22.06
CA SER A 565 -12.16 -0.74 -20.85
C SER A 565 -12.89 0.60 -20.73
N LEU A 566 -13.60 1.04 -21.77
CA LEU A 566 -14.43 2.25 -21.76
C LEU A 566 -15.87 2.00 -21.26
N LYS A 567 -16.27 0.73 -21.09
CA LYS A 567 -17.65 0.35 -20.73
C LYS A 567 -17.84 0.42 -19.20
N TYR A 568 -18.99 0.93 -18.77
CA TYR A 568 -19.36 1.07 -17.36
C TYR A 568 -20.18 -0.11 -16.80
N THR A 569 -20.54 -1.07 -17.64
CA THR A 569 -21.31 -2.26 -17.30
C THR A 569 -20.58 -3.52 -17.76
N ASN A 570 -20.45 -4.50 -16.87
CA ASN A 570 -19.82 -5.78 -17.16
C ASN A 570 -20.91 -6.85 -17.35
N LEU A 571 -21.11 -7.30 -18.59
CA LEU A 571 -21.88 -8.51 -18.87
C LEU A 571 -20.96 -9.71 -18.65
N LYS A 572 -21.30 -10.56 -17.68
CA LYS A 572 -20.56 -11.78 -17.36
C LYS A 572 -21.38 -12.99 -17.78
N LEU A 573 -20.70 -14.05 -18.23
CA LEU A 573 -21.34 -15.35 -18.41
C LEU A 573 -21.78 -15.86 -17.03
N ALA A 574 -23.07 -16.20 -16.90
CA ALA A 574 -23.63 -16.71 -15.64
C ALA A 574 -23.20 -18.15 -15.38
N ASN A 575 -23.14 -18.99 -16.44
CA ASN A 575 -22.68 -20.37 -16.40
C ASN A 575 -21.86 -20.73 -17.65
N LEU A 576 -21.01 -21.76 -17.55
CA LEU A 576 -20.18 -22.25 -18.67
C LEU A 576 -21.02 -22.87 -19.81
N ASP A 577 -22.19 -23.45 -19.48
CA ASP A 577 -23.08 -24.07 -20.47
C ASP A 577 -23.66 -23.06 -21.46
N ASP A 578 -23.68 -21.77 -21.09
CA ASP A 578 -24.14 -20.68 -21.94
C ASP A 578 -23.08 -20.26 -22.98
N ALA A 579 -21.83 -20.72 -22.86
CA ALA A 579 -20.72 -20.20 -23.65
C ALA A 579 -20.72 -20.66 -25.12
N LEU A 580 -20.92 -21.97 -25.40
CA LEU A 580 -20.93 -22.47 -26.77
C LEU A 580 -22.07 -21.87 -27.61
N PRO A 581 -23.31 -21.71 -27.11
CA PRO A 581 -24.39 -21.04 -27.85
C PRO A 581 -24.06 -19.63 -28.35
N LEU A 582 -23.19 -18.90 -27.65
CA LEU A 582 -22.82 -17.51 -27.99
C LEU A 582 -21.82 -17.40 -29.14
N ILE A 583 -21.20 -18.51 -29.55
CA ILE A 583 -20.30 -18.54 -30.70
C ILE A 583 -21.13 -18.54 -31.99
N SER A 584 -20.97 -17.50 -32.80
CA SER A 584 -21.63 -17.34 -34.11
C SER A 584 -21.00 -18.21 -35.20
N GLY A 585 -19.68 -18.41 -35.14
CA GLY A 585 -18.91 -19.23 -36.09
C GLY A 585 -17.41 -19.15 -35.83
N TYR A 586 -16.60 -19.55 -36.81
CA TYR A 586 -15.16 -19.69 -36.68
C TYR A 586 -14.41 -18.98 -37.82
N VAL A 587 -13.14 -18.66 -37.61
CA VAL A 587 -12.22 -18.16 -38.65
C VAL A 587 -10.85 -18.79 -38.42
N MET A 588 -10.07 -18.98 -39.48
CA MET A 588 -8.65 -19.28 -39.37
C MET A 588 -7.86 -17.97 -39.38
N GLY A 589 -6.97 -17.76 -38.42
CA GLY A 589 -6.17 -16.53 -38.29
C GLY A 589 -4.68 -16.83 -38.16
N ILE A 590 -3.85 -16.10 -38.91
CA ILE A 590 -2.39 -16.23 -38.82
C ILE A 590 -1.87 -15.18 -37.82
N ASP A 591 -1.41 -15.62 -36.65
CA ASP A 591 -0.96 -14.73 -35.59
C ASP A 591 0.51 -14.32 -35.75
N VAL A 592 0.76 -13.26 -36.54
CA VAL A 592 2.12 -12.77 -36.83
C VAL A 592 2.67 -11.95 -35.66
N THR A 593 3.98 -12.03 -35.43
CA THR A 593 4.66 -11.30 -34.35
C THR A 593 5.97 -10.69 -34.82
N ALA A 594 6.15 -9.38 -34.60
CA ALA A 594 7.44 -8.72 -34.77
C ALA A 594 8.36 -9.10 -33.60
N ARG A 595 9.12 -10.19 -33.76
CA ARG A 595 9.90 -10.78 -32.67
C ARG A 595 10.98 -9.83 -32.12
N ASN A 596 11.64 -9.07 -32.98
CA ASN A 596 12.57 -8.01 -32.59
C ASN A 596 11.95 -7.03 -31.58
N VAL A 597 10.75 -6.51 -31.90
CA VAL A 597 10.02 -5.57 -31.02
C VAL A 597 9.58 -6.27 -29.73
N GLN A 598 9.13 -7.52 -29.82
CA GLN A 598 8.68 -8.30 -28.66
C GLN A 598 9.80 -8.55 -27.63
N TRP A 599 10.97 -8.98 -28.09
CA TRP A 599 12.13 -9.26 -27.23
C TRP A 599 12.60 -8.01 -26.51
N GLU A 600 12.63 -6.90 -27.23
CA GLU A 600 13.08 -5.64 -26.67
C GLU A 600 12.10 -5.07 -25.64
N ALA A 601 10.79 -5.15 -25.91
CA ALA A 601 9.77 -4.80 -24.93
C ALA A 601 9.92 -5.63 -23.65
N LYS A 602 10.12 -6.95 -23.76
CA LYS A 602 10.38 -7.83 -22.61
C LYS A 602 11.63 -7.43 -21.82
N ARG A 603 12.75 -7.19 -22.50
CA ARG A 603 14.03 -6.81 -21.87
C ARG A 603 13.89 -5.55 -21.02
N LYS A 604 13.06 -4.60 -21.47
CA LYS A 604 12.82 -3.30 -20.81
C LYS A 604 11.63 -3.32 -19.82
N GLY A 605 10.99 -4.46 -19.60
CA GLY A 605 9.79 -4.56 -18.76
C GLY A 605 8.58 -3.79 -19.31
N LEU A 606 8.52 -3.59 -20.63
CA LEU A 606 7.46 -2.85 -21.31
C LEU A 606 6.34 -3.77 -21.83
N PRO A 607 5.08 -3.28 -21.93
CA PRO A 607 4.02 -3.93 -22.69
C PRO A 607 4.45 -4.34 -24.10
N TRP A 608 4.29 -5.61 -24.43
CA TRP A 608 4.65 -6.19 -25.74
C TRP A 608 3.54 -6.16 -26.80
N SER A 609 2.40 -5.51 -26.54
CA SER A 609 1.23 -5.49 -27.44
C SER A 609 1.54 -4.87 -28.81
N ILE A 610 2.48 -3.92 -28.86
CA ILE A 610 2.96 -3.33 -30.13
C ILE A 610 3.50 -4.39 -31.10
N SER A 611 4.14 -5.46 -30.61
CA SER A 611 4.69 -6.52 -31.46
C SER A 611 3.63 -7.34 -32.21
N LYS A 612 2.36 -7.18 -31.84
CA LYS A 612 1.18 -7.85 -32.41
C LYS A 612 0.25 -6.89 -33.16
N GLY A 613 0.46 -5.58 -33.02
CA GLY A 613 -0.49 -4.56 -33.42
C GLY A 613 -0.17 -3.86 -34.74
N PHE A 614 0.79 -4.36 -35.52
CA PHE A 614 1.05 -3.86 -36.86
C PHE A 614 -0.13 -4.17 -37.78
N ASP A 615 -0.40 -3.28 -38.73
CA ASP A 615 -1.36 -3.58 -39.78
C ASP A 615 -0.93 -4.87 -40.50
N THR A 616 -1.91 -5.65 -40.97
CA THR A 616 -1.75 -6.95 -41.63
C THR A 616 -1.19 -8.12 -40.80
N PHE A 617 -0.88 -7.94 -39.50
CA PHE A 617 -0.32 -9.02 -38.66
C PHE A 617 -1.32 -10.09 -38.18
N LEU A 618 -2.60 -9.94 -38.51
CA LEU A 618 -3.62 -10.95 -38.27
C LEU A 618 -4.51 -11.12 -39.52
N PRO A 619 -3.98 -11.66 -40.62
CA PRO A 619 -4.83 -12.02 -41.75
C PRO A 619 -5.72 -13.19 -41.33
N ILE A 620 -7.00 -13.10 -41.67
CA ILE A 620 -8.04 -14.08 -41.33
C ILE A 620 -8.71 -14.64 -42.59
N SER A 621 -9.17 -15.89 -42.51
CA SER A 621 -9.95 -16.55 -43.55
C SER A 621 -11.33 -15.94 -43.71
N ARG A 622 -12.13 -16.53 -44.60
CA ARG A 622 -13.58 -16.25 -44.62
C ARG A 622 -14.22 -16.81 -43.35
N PHE A 623 -15.40 -16.28 -43.03
CA PHE A 623 -16.21 -16.76 -41.92
C PHE A 623 -16.68 -18.19 -42.18
N ILE A 624 -16.41 -19.08 -41.23
CA ILE A 624 -16.84 -20.48 -41.23
C ILE A 624 -18.11 -20.56 -40.38
N PRO A 625 -19.28 -20.90 -40.95
CA PRO A 625 -20.49 -21.10 -40.17
C PRO A 625 -20.32 -22.19 -39.12
N LYS A 626 -20.90 -22.00 -37.93
CA LYS A 626 -20.81 -22.98 -36.83
C LYS A 626 -21.22 -24.40 -37.24
N SER A 627 -22.20 -24.53 -38.13
CA SER A 627 -22.66 -25.82 -38.66
C SER A 627 -21.61 -26.61 -39.45
N LYS A 628 -20.54 -25.96 -39.93
CA LYS A 628 -19.42 -26.60 -40.63
C LYS A 628 -18.38 -27.20 -39.69
N ILE A 629 -18.37 -26.79 -38.42
CA ILE A 629 -17.54 -27.37 -37.37
C ILE A 629 -18.45 -27.70 -36.17
N PRO A 630 -19.21 -28.81 -36.23
CA PRO A 630 -20.19 -29.15 -35.21
C PRO A 630 -19.58 -29.34 -33.82
N ASN A 631 -18.36 -29.87 -33.76
CA ASN A 631 -17.57 -29.98 -32.54
C ASN A 631 -16.25 -29.19 -32.71
N PRO A 632 -16.10 -28.00 -32.11
CA PRO A 632 -14.89 -27.20 -32.25
C PRO A 632 -13.67 -27.79 -31.53
N HIS A 633 -13.87 -28.79 -30.66
CA HIS A 633 -12.81 -29.55 -30.00
C HIS A 633 -12.40 -30.82 -30.77
N ASP A 634 -12.84 -30.97 -32.02
CA ASP A 634 -12.49 -32.08 -32.90
C ASP A 634 -12.27 -31.62 -34.35
N ALA A 635 -11.48 -30.55 -34.50
CA ALA A 635 -11.03 -30.04 -35.77
C ALA A 635 -9.50 -30.16 -35.86
N THR A 636 -8.95 -30.18 -37.08
CA THR A 636 -7.50 -30.11 -37.31
C THR A 636 -7.17 -28.78 -37.96
N VAL A 637 -6.22 -28.04 -37.38
CA VAL A 637 -5.70 -26.79 -37.95
C VAL A 637 -4.33 -27.07 -38.53
N TRP A 638 -4.05 -26.53 -39.73
CA TRP A 638 -2.76 -26.69 -40.39
C TRP A 638 -2.28 -25.40 -41.04
N LEU A 639 -0.96 -25.30 -41.22
CA LEU A 639 -0.29 -24.20 -41.89
C LEU A 639 0.98 -24.68 -42.60
N THR A 640 1.17 -24.20 -43.83
CA THR A 640 2.37 -24.42 -44.64
C THR A 640 3.02 -23.08 -45.01
N VAL A 641 4.33 -23.10 -45.22
CA VAL A 641 5.11 -21.98 -45.77
C VAL A 641 5.88 -22.50 -46.98
N ASN A 642 5.65 -21.90 -48.15
CA ASN A 642 6.19 -22.34 -49.44
C ASN A 642 5.94 -23.84 -49.70
N GLY A 643 4.72 -24.31 -49.37
CA GLY A 643 4.32 -25.72 -49.49
C GLY A 643 4.91 -26.67 -48.45
N GLN A 644 5.79 -26.21 -47.55
CA GLN A 644 6.31 -27.04 -46.45
C GLN A 644 5.41 -26.93 -45.21
N GLN A 645 4.93 -28.06 -44.72
CA GLN A 645 4.10 -28.10 -43.51
C GLN A 645 4.89 -27.64 -42.28
N ARG A 646 4.45 -26.54 -41.66
CA ARG A 646 5.02 -25.99 -40.43
C ARG A 646 4.20 -26.40 -39.22
N GLN A 647 2.88 -26.32 -39.33
CA GLN A 647 1.95 -26.60 -38.23
C GLN A 647 0.86 -27.54 -38.72
N ARG A 648 0.50 -28.51 -37.88
CA ARG A 648 -0.66 -29.39 -38.08
C ARG A 648 -0.98 -30.07 -36.76
N ASP A 649 -2.13 -29.77 -36.17
CA ASP A 649 -2.55 -30.41 -34.92
C ASP A 649 -4.05 -30.32 -34.68
N SER A 650 -4.54 -31.15 -33.76
CA SER A 650 -5.96 -31.23 -33.39
C SER A 650 -6.33 -30.22 -32.31
N THR A 651 -7.53 -29.62 -32.42
CA THR A 651 -8.12 -28.76 -31.38
C THR A 651 -8.56 -29.54 -30.14
N ALA A 652 -8.61 -30.88 -30.19
CA ALA A 652 -8.83 -31.72 -29.01
C ALA A 652 -7.70 -31.60 -27.98
N LEU A 653 -6.53 -31.11 -28.40
CA LEU A 653 -5.36 -30.90 -27.54
C LEU A 653 -5.35 -29.53 -26.85
N PHE A 654 -6.42 -28.74 -26.94
CA PHE A 654 -6.52 -27.51 -26.18
C PHE A 654 -6.40 -27.79 -24.68
N LEU A 655 -5.46 -27.10 -24.04
CA LEU A 655 -5.25 -27.22 -22.59
C LEU A 655 -6.46 -26.72 -21.79
N PHE A 656 -7.15 -25.73 -22.34
CA PHE A 656 -8.39 -25.19 -21.80
C PHE A 656 -9.45 -25.22 -22.90
N ASP A 657 -10.61 -25.76 -22.59
CA ASP A 657 -11.72 -25.79 -23.55
C ASP A 657 -12.26 -24.37 -23.81
N ILE A 658 -13.05 -24.24 -24.88
CA ILE A 658 -13.54 -22.94 -25.35
C ILE A 658 -14.50 -22.31 -24.32
N PRO A 659 -15.42 -23.04 -23.68
CA PRO A 659 -16.23 -22.50 -22.58
C PRO A 659 -15.39 -21.89 -21.47
N ARG A 660 -14.33 -22.58 -21.05
CA ARG A 660 -13.43 -22.08 -20.00
C ARG A 660 -12.71 -20.81 -20.44
N LEU A 661 -12.20 -20.78 -21.68
CA LEU A 661 -11.54 -19.60 -22.24
C LEU A 661 -12.49 -18.38 -22.26
N LEU A 662 -13.72 -18.55 -22.75
CA LEU A 662 -14.73 -17.48 -22.79
C LEU A 662 -15.10 -16.97 -21.41
N ASN A 663 -15.26 -17.87 -20.43
CA ASN A 663 -15.53 -17.49 -19.06
C ASN A 663 -14.37 -16.72 -18.42
N ASP A 664 -13.13 -17.16 -18.61
CA ASP A 664 -11.97 -16.46 -18.04
C ASP A 664 -11.74 -15.09 -18.67
N ILE A 665 -11.94 -14.96 -19.98
CA ILE A 665 -11.85 -13.67 -20.68
C ILE A 665 -12.96 -12.73 -20.20
N SER A 666 -14.21 -13.20 -20.15
CA SER A 666 -15.37 -12.38 -19.72
C SER A 666 -15.31 -11.87 -18.27
N ARG A 667 -14.46 -12.47 -17.43
CA ARG A 667 -14.20 -11.98 -16.06
C ARG A 667 -13.33 -10.73 -16.02
N VAL A 668 -12.51 -10.53 -17.05
CA VAL A 668 -11.52 -9.44 -17.14
C VAL A 668 -11.98 -8.34 -18.10
N MET A 669 -12.66 -8.71 -19.19
CA MET A 669 -13.18 -7.77 -20.19
C MET A 669 -14.50 -8.27 -20.77
N THR A 670 -15.45 -7.37 -21.02
CA THR A 670 -16.72 -7.71 -21.68
C THR A 670 -16.47 -8.28 -23.07
N LEU A 671 -17.18 -9.36 -23.44
CA LEU A 671 -17.20 -9.91 -24.80
C LEU A 671 -18.41 -9.35 -25.55
N GLU A 672 -18.18 -8.80 -26.74
CA GLU A 672 -19.19 -8.21 -27.61
C GLU A 672 -19.40 -9.05 -28.89
N GLU A 673 -20.55 -8.87 -29.53
CA GLU A 673 -20.80 -9.49 -30.83
C GLU A 673 -19.78 -8.99 -31.86
N GLY A 674 -19.11 -9.92 -32.53
CA GLY A 674 -18.06 -9.61 -33.52
C GLY A 674 -16.63 -9.67 -32.97
N ASP A 675 -16.45 -9.84 -31.65
CA ASP A 675 -15.12 -10.09 -31.07
C ASP A 675 -14.51 -11.40 -31.59
N ILE A 676 -13.20 -11.38 -31.85
CA ILE A 676 -12.43 -12.53 -32.32
C ILE A 676 -11.47 -12.98 -31.23
N ILE A 677 -11.50 -14.28 -30.91
CA ILE A 677 -10.62 -14.90 -29.91
C ILE A 677 -9.75 -15.94 -30.60
N LEU A 678 -8.43 -15.76 -30.50
CA LEU A 678 -7.45 -16.76 -30.95
C LEU A 678 -7.19 -17.77 -29.84
N THR A 679 -7.27 -19.06 -30.16
CA THR A 679 -7.22 -20.17 -29.20
C THR A 679 -5.81 -20.73 -28.97
N GLY A 680 -4.78 -20.01 -29.43
CA GLY A 680 -3.39 -20.46 -29.42
C GLY A 680 -2.98 -21.08 -30.76
N THR A 681 -1.76 -21.62 -30.82
CA THR A 681 -1.18 -22.12 -32.07
C THR A 681 -0.53 -23.49 -31.86
N PRO A 682 -0.62 -24.41 -32.84
CA PRO A 682 0.13 -25.65 -32.80
C PRO A 682 1.66 -25.45 -32.78
N LYS A 683 2.40 -26.49 -32.41
CA LYS A 683 3.87 -26.49 -32.54
C LYS A 683 4.29 -26.19 -33.98
N GLY A 684 5.47 -25.57 -34.13
CA GLY A 684 6.07 -25.30 -35.45
C GLY A 684 6.08 -23.83 -35.87
N VAL A 685 5.89 -22.90 -34.92
CA VAL A 685 6.10 -21.46 -35.13
C VAL A 685 7.55 -21.21 -35.58
N GLY A 686 7.72 -20.43 -36.65
CA GLY A 686 9.03 -20.11 -37.23
C GLY A 686 9.06 -18.71 -37.85
N PRO A 687 10.23 -18.24 -38.30
CA PRO A 687 10.36 -16.97 -38.99
C PRO A 687 9.68 -17.01 -40.37
N LEU A 688 9.18 -15.85 -40.79
CA LEU A 688 8.71 -15.57 -42.15
C LEU A 688 9.68 -14.55 -42.77
N VAL A 689 9.90 -14.65 -44.08
CA VAL A 689 10.73 -13.72 -44.85
C VAL A 689 9.98 -13.19 -46.06
N ASP A 690 10.44 -12.06 -46.60
CA ASP A 690 9.91 -11.47 -47.84
C ASP A 690 9.80 -12.51 -48.97
N GLY A 691 8.64 -12.54 -49.61
CA GLY A 691 8.28 -13.48 -50.68
C GLY A 691 7.72 -14.83 -50.21
N ASP A 692 7.69 -15.12 -48.90
CA ASP A 692 7.09 -16.36 -48.41
C ASP A 692 5.58 -16.44 -48.73
N VAL A 693 5.13 -17.60 -49.21
CA VAL A 693 3.71 -17.91 -49.38
C VAL A 693 3.22 -18.74 -48.20
N VAL A 694 2.37 -18.16 -47.38
CA VAL A 694 1.78 -18.80 -46.19
C VAL A 694 0.37 -19.26 -46.52
N GLN A 695 0.12 -20.56 -46.35
CA GLN A 695 -1.19 -21.15 -46.58
C GLN A 695 -1.66 -21.85 -45.31
N GLY A 696 -2.91 -21.61 -44.89
CA GLY A 696 -3.49 -22.23 -43.72
C GLY A 696 -4.92 -22.69 -43.95
N GLY A 697 -5.38 -23.62 -43.12
CA GLY A 697 -6.72 -24.16 -43.24
C GLY A 697 -7.18 -24.96 -42.02
N VAL A 698 -8.44 -25.36 -42.07
CA VAL A 698 -9.11 -26.18 -41.05
C VAL A 698 -9.72 -27.40 -41.72
N GLU A 699 -9.58 -28.56 -41.10
CA GLU A 699 -10.20 -29.82 -41.52
C GLU A 699 -11.12 -30.35 -40.42
N VAL A 700 -12.24 -30.94 -40.83
CA VAL A 700 -13.19 -31.63 -39.95
C VAL A 700 -13.42 -33.03 -40.50
N ALA A 701 -13.25 -34.04 -39.65
CA ALA A 701 -13.33 -35.46 -40.06
C ALA A 701 -12.42 -35.82 -41.26
N GLY A 702 -11.29 -35.12 -41.41
CA GLY A 702 -10.32 -35.33 -42.50
C GLY A 702 -10.62 -34.59 -43.82
N GLU A 703 -11.74 -33.86 -43.89
CA GLU A 703 -12.10 -33.06 -45.05
C GLU A 703 -11.83 -31.56 -44.80
N GLU A 704 -11.23 -30.89 -45.76
CA GLU A 704 -10.93 -29.45 -45.67
C GLU A 704 -12.21 -28.60 -45.69
N VAL A 705 -12.28 -27.60 -44.83
CA VAL A 705 -13.37 -26.60 -44.80
C VAL A 705 -12.98 -25.43 -45.70
N PRO A 706 -13.57 -25.26 -46.89
CA PRO A 706 -13.11 -24.28 -47.88
C PRO A 706 -13.11 -22.83 -47.38
N GLU A 707 -14.07 -22.48 -46.52
CA GLU A 707 -14.18 -21.14 -45.92
C GLU A 707 -13.01 -20.83 -44.97
N GLY A 708 -12.42 -21.86 -44.37
CA GLY A 708 -11.29 -21.75 -43.45
C GLY A 708 -9.94 -21.61 -44.14
N ARG A 709 -9.89 -21.74 -45.47
CA ARG A 709 -8.65 -21.60 -46.23
C ARG A 709 -8.21 -20.15 -46.30
N ILE A 710 -6.91 -19.92 -46.06
CA ILE A 710 -6.25 -18.62 -46.17
C ILE A 710 -4.93 -18.77 -46.92
N ASP A 711 -4.67 -17.87 -47.86
CA ASP A 711 -3.45 -17.82 -48.67
C ASP A 711 -2.90 -16.38 -48.61
N VAL A 712 -1.69 -16.20 -48.09
CA VAL A 712 -1.07 -14.88 -47.84
C VAL A 712 0.35 -14.88 -48.40
N VAL A 713 0.72 -13.80 -49.11
CA VAL A 713 2.11 -13.53 -49.51
C VAL A 713 2.71 -12.56 -48.50
N VAL A 714 3.90 -12.90 -48.00
CA VAL A 714 4.68 -12.03 -47.11
C VAL A 714 5.43 -11.02 -47.96
N GLU A 715 5.21 -9.73 -47.69
CA GLU A 715 5.92 -8.63 -48.32
C GLU A 715 6.51 -7.75 -47.22
N ASP A 716 7.81 -7.49 -47.29
CA ASP A 716 8.45 -6.52 -46.40
C ASP A 716 7.91 -5.10 -46.69
N ALA A 717 7.75 -4.30 -45.63
CA ALA A 717 7.39 -2.90 -45.78
C ALA A 717 8.48 -2.15 -46.56
N LYS A 718 8.08 -1.31 -47.52
CA LYS A 718 9.02 -0.46 -48.29
C LYS A 718 9.71 0.52 -47.34
N ASP A 719 10.95 0.90 -47.64
CA ASP A 719 11.83 1.68 -46.72
C ASP A 719 11.20 2.96 -46.13
N GLU A 720 10.27 3.62 -46.82
CA GLU A 720 9.58 4.82 -46.33
C GLU A 720 8.47 4.52 -45.29
N ASP A 721 7.93 3.29 -45.29
CA ASP A 721 6.86 2.80 -44.39
C ASP A 721 7.38 1.80 -43.35
N ALA A 722 8.65 1.41 -43.41
CA ALA A 722 9.23 0.39 -42.54
C ALA A 722 9.38 0.92 -41.10
N TYR A 723 8.70 0.28 -40.16
CA TYR A 723 8.89 0.59 -38.74
C TYR A 723 10.25 0.07 -38.26
N VAL A 724 11.23 0.97 -38.20
CA VAL A 724 12.52 0.69 -37.59
C VAL A 724 12.43 1.02 -36.10
N TYR A 725 12.45 -0.02 -35.26
CA TYR A 725 12.67 0.18 -33.84
C TYR A 725 14.10 0.69 -33.63
N HIS A 726 14.25 2.00 -33.45
CA HIS A 726 15.56 2.60 -33.19
C HIS A 726 15.99 2.37 -31.74
N GLU A 727 17.27 2.07 -31.58
CA GLU A 727 17.93 1.95 -30.29
C GLU A 727 17.82 3.27 -29.51
N THR A 728 17.39 3.18 -28.25
CA THR A 728 17.58 4.22 -27.22
C THR A 728 18.72 3.82 -26.33
#